data_AF-A0A1X7KN06-F1
#
_entry.id   AF-A0A1X7KN06-F1
#
_cell.length_a   1.000
_cell.length_b   1.000
_cell.length_c   1.000
_cell.angle_alpha   90.00
_cell.angle_beta   90.00
_cell.angle_gamma   90.00
#
_symmetry.space_group_name_H-M   'P 1'
#
loop_
_entity.id
_entity.type
_entity.pdbx_description
1 polymer ?
#
loop_
_entity_poly.entity_id
_entity_poly.type
_entity_poly.pdbx_seq_one_letter_code
_entity_poly.pdbx_strand_id
1 'polypeptide(L)'
;MNKKIYMACGAAMLAMACSEENLSGTSIEPNTVQADGGVLWDPLRGDYRVRFAASVLALPSDVDADGHWYWESYSDAEKGGVSYISWPQNLAGGVDSLSPVIESCQGVCGKAVLKKGSMADSPFAGVGFAIAKDKNGKPVPVNALNWDGVCMTYTSEADPLLVLDLGDSLGRVLGDELPSVTLAKSNNGNEITKCVGWEEFGEKSASQLVGLKFRIQADSGEYKFNVKRVETKAQNLLNAWCLDISSSSVAEIPESSSSSQIASPSSWLTLEGGDGSLWTPLKDKDNVPSLLYTVYEEDKIAANSYRPMEQDGRWFLETDVARGGESSIVWPVSLGEDSSLAGVVEFCKGLCGRASLKKGSSENLPAVSVGFNLAKDQAGNPTYVDVWNWRGICVEYYSEADISVELVLPDYLNELLEYNLPAAKLSKSLTIEKSCLSWNDFRLPEGLENVPAVLKEYKRNPNADTLESEDEWKSHVGEQASLRLVGVKFKIQSDEGNYNFGIGAIGSVFREFKSNTDLPICISEGKGSKMCEGDLMSATFGMPRVRTDLYVGGDSWPANVAANGIWFVETDAEKGGNSSVSESFVQYSGRTNADTLELLVDDCLGVCRSMDLRRGTMAGDPYVVFGFNLAGEGTELDQDSTSTPVPVDVSNWGGMCLAYFTQVSVKVELDMGDSLNVVLGSKPYVLLPETEREKCVRWSDFELPAGQDASNDLEGTVGEFASKHLSAVRFVVQSPDDRDLVLNIRTISSYYF
;
A
#
# COMPACT_ATOMS: atom_id res chain seq x y z
N MET A 1 25.39 52.33 6.23
CA MET A 1 25.18 53.72 6.69
C MET A 1 24.39 54.47 5.63
N ASN A 2 23.44 55.31 6.08
CA ASN A 2 22.57 56.24 5.34
C ASN A 2 21.26 55.70 4.73
N LYS A 3 20.25 55.71 5.62
CA LYS A 3 18.82 55.97 5.35
C LYS A 3 18.62 57.20 4.46
N LYS A 4 17.58 57.21 3.61
CA LYS A 4 16.72 58.39 3.44
C LYS A 4 15.26 58.00 3.30
N ILE A 5 14.50 58.54 4.24
CA ILE A 5 13.05 58.63 4.38
C ILE A 5 12.56 59.73 3.41
N TYR A 6 11.40 59.54 2.78
CA TYR A 6 10.47 60.66 2.57
C TYR A 6 9.03 60.23 2.87
N MET A 7 8.47 60.97 3.81
CA MET A 7 7.10 60.97 4.29
C MET A 7 6.45 62.23 3.70
N ALA A 8 5.24 62.13 3.15
CA ALA A 8 4.37 63.29 2.95
C ALA A 8 2.90 62.86 3.08
N CYS A 9 2.27 63.38 4.12
CA CYS A 9 0.84 63.34 4.40
C CYS A 9 0.04 64.20 3.41
N GLY A 10 -1.19 63.79 3.13
CA GLY A 10 -2.22 64.62 2.50
C GLY A 10 -3.59 63.99 2.68
N ALA A 11 -4.31 64.42 3.71
CA ALA A 11 -5.63 63.94 4.10
C ALA A 11 -6.74 64.44 3.16
N ALA A 12 -7.77 63.62 2.94
CA ALA A 12 -9.15 64.07 2.74
C ALA A 12 -10.12 62.92 3.06
N MET A 13 -10.86 63.05 4.16
CA MET A 13 -12.07 62.26 4.40
C MET A 13 -13.21 62.82 3.55
N LEU A 14 -13.98 61.94 2.93
CA LEU A 14 -15.38 62.19 2.57
C LEU A 14 -16.13 60.86 2.62
N ALA A 15 -17.03 60.75 3.59
CA ALA A 15 -18.00 59.68 3.70
C ALA A 15 -19.18 59.95 2.75
N MET A 16 -19.58 58.96 1.96
CA MET A 16 -20.95 58.83 1.44
C MET A 16 -21.30 57.35 1.34
N ALA A 17 -22.55 57.06 1.69
CA ALA A 17 -23.12 55.76 1.99
C ALA A 17 -23.86 55.14 0.78
N CYS A 18 -24.04 53.81 0.89
CA CYS A 18 -25.09 52.96 0.28
C CYS A 18 -25.11 52.80 -1.25
N SER A 19 -24.85 51.57 -1.73
CA SER A 19 -25.93 50.60 -2.05
C SER A 19 -25.33 49.33 -2.65
N GLU A 20 -25.83 48.19 -2.17
CA GLU A 20 -25.58 46.84 -2.68
C GLU A 20 -26.04 46.71 -4.13
N GLU A 21 -25.16 46.29 -5.04
CA GLU A 21 -25.54 45.51 -6.22
C GLU A 21 -24.49 44.42 -6.46
N ASN A 22 -25.00 43.20 -6.61
CA ASN A 22 -24.27 41.96 -6.85
C ASN A 22 -23.41 42.03 -8.12
N LEU A 23 -22.10 41.83 -7.95
CA LEU A 23 -21.23 41.33 -9.02
C LEU A 23 -20.43 40.15 -8.45
N SER A 24 -20.78 38.96 -8.93
CA SER A 24 -20.12 37.69 -8.64
C SER A 24 -18.69 37.71 -9.15
N GLY A 25 -17.73 37.87 -8.25
CA GLY A 25 -16.33 37.49 -8.49
C GLY A 25 -16.20 36.00 -8.26
N THR A 26 -15.91 35.24 -9.31
CA THR A 26 -15.58 33.81 -9.26
C THR A 26 -14.33 33.61 -8.42
N SER A 27 -14.53 33.12 -7.19
CA SER A 27 -13.50 32.51 -6.36
C SER A 27 -12.87 31.36 -7.15
N ILE A 28 -11.59 31.49 -7.48
CA ILE A 28 -10.75 30.34 -7.85
C ILE A 28 -10.64 29.53 -6.56
N GLU A 29 -11.37 28.42 -6.50
CA GLU A 29 -11.23 27.44 -5.43
C GLU A 29 -9.78 26.95 -5.37
N PRO A 30 -9.22 26.69 -4.17
CA PRO A 30 -7.90 26.10 -4.06
C PRO A 30 -7.97 24.68 -4.62
N ASN A 31 -7.25 24.43 -5.71
CA ASN A 31 -7.06 23.09 -6.24
C ASN A 31 -6.56 22.18 -5.12
N THR A 32 -7.38 21.19 -4.77
CA THR A 32 -7.02 20.08 -3.91
C THR A 32 -5.82 19.37 -4.54
N VAL A 33 -4.66 19.41 -3.87
CA VAL A 33 -3.43 18.78 -4.33
C VAL A 33 -3.60 17.26 -4.21
N GLN A 34 -3.76 16.59 -5.34
CA GLN A 34 -3.70 15.13 -5.45
C GLN A 34 -2.23 14.70 -5.27
N ALA A 35 -1.98 13.81 -4.30
CA ALA A 35 -0.63 13.31 -4.01
C ALA A 35 -0.16 12.40 -5.16
N ASP A 36 0.76 12.92 -5.97
CA ASP A 36 1.36 12.27 -7.13
C ASP A 36 2.72 11.67 -6.73
N GLY A 37 2.85 10.35 -6.74
CA GLY A 37 3.98 9.62 -6.18
C GLY A 37 5.31 9.87 -6.89
N GLY A 38 6.30 10.40 -6.16
CA GLY A 38 7.73 10.37 -6.52
C GLY A 38 8.25 11.41 -7.53
N VAL A 39 7.38 12.06 -8.31
CA VAL A 39 7.75 13.10 -9.27
C VAL A 39 7.89 14.45 -8.56
N LEU A 40 9.13 14.94 -8.45
CA LEU A 40 9.41 16.23 -7.84
C LEU A 40 9.09 17.37 -8.82
N TRP A 41 9.37 17.21 -10.10
CA TRP A 41 9.02 18.21 -11.12
C TRP A 41 8.89 17.61 -12.52
N ASP A 42 7.78 17.94 -13.18
CA ASP A 42 7.50 17.63 -14.58
C ASP A 42 6.80 18.83 -15.25
N PRO A 43 7.48 19.57 -16.13
CA PRO A 43 6.93 20.74 -16.80
C PRO A 43 5.76 20.41 -17.73
N LEU A 44 5.62 19.15 -18.18
CA LEU A 44 4.49 18.73 -19.01
C LEU A 44 3.17 18.71 -18.23
N ARG A 45 3.22 18.73 -16.89
CA ARG A 45 2.05 18.84 -16.01
C ARG A 45 1.64 20.29 -15.73
N GLY A 46 2.29 21.26 -16.37
CA GLY A 46 2.08 22.69 -16.13
C GLY A 46 2.77 23.18 -14.85
N ASP A 47 3.77 22.46 -14.36
CA ASP A 47 4.50 22.83 -13.15
C ASP A 47 5.65 23.78 -13.41
N TYR A 48 5.57 24.97 -12.79
CA TYR A 48 6.62 25.98 -12.83
C TYR A 48 7.58 25.92 -11.63
N ARG A 49 7.26 25.09 -10.63
CA ARG A 49 8.02 24.89 -9.40
C ARG A 49 8.19 23.41 -9.11
N VAL A 50 9.30 23.08 -8.47
CA VAL A 50 9.56 21.74 -7.99
C VAL A 50 8.74 21.49 -6.71
N ARG A 51 7.93 20.43 -6.73
CA ARG A 51 7.03 20.02 -5.65
C ARG A 51 7.79 19.14 -4.67
N PHE A 52 8.04 19.65 -3.46
CA PHE A 52 8.72 18.87 -2.40
C PHE A 52 7.86 18.58 -1.18
N ALA A 53 6.78 19.35 -0.96
CA ALA A 53 5.96 19.23 0.24
C ALA A 53 5.32 17.85 0.41
N ALA A 54 5.06 17.14 -0.70
CA ALA A 54 4.52 15.78 -0.69
C ALA A 54 5.58 14.70 -0.42
N SER A 55 6.88 15.03 -0.48
CA SER A 55 7.98 14.06 -0.44
C SER A 55 8.95 14.25 0.73
N VAL A 56 8.81 15.29 1.56
CA VAL A 56 9.65 15.51 2.75
C VAL A 56 8.86 15.14 4.01
N LEU A 57 9.45 14.36 4.92
CA LEU A 57 8.79 13.70 6.06
C LEU A 57 8.01 14.62 7.04
N ALA A 58 8.30 15.92 7.04
CA ALA A 58 7.49 17.02 7.56
C ALA A 58 8.37 18.27 7.52
N LEU A 59 7.83 19.42 7.10
CA LEU A 59 8.53 20.69 7.27
C LEU A 59 8.25 21.26 8.67
N PRO A 60 9.24 21.87 9.35
CA PRO A 60 8.99 22.61 10.58
C PRO A 60 7.90 23.69 10.39
N SER A 61 7.15 24.00 11.45
CA SER A 61 6.00 24.93 11.40
C SER A 61 6.33 26.37 10.96
N ASP A 62 7.60 26.72 10.85
CA ASP A 62 8.12 28.02 10.42
C ASP A 62 8.86 27.98 9.06
N VAL A 63 8.75 26.87 8.34
CA VAL A 63 9.41 26.61 7.06
C VAL A 63 8.36 26.29 5.98
N ASP A 64 8.45 26.98 4.84
CA ASP A 64 7.58 26.77 3.68
C ASP A 64 8.35 26.02 2.57
N ALA A 65 7.64 25.17 1.83
CA ALA A 65 8.17 24.61 0.58
C ALA A 65 8.42 25.72 -0.44
N ASP A 66 9.50 25.60 -1.21
CA ASP A 66 9.94 26.68 -2.10
C ASP A 66 9.83 26.30 -3.58
N GLY A 67 10.66 25.36 -4.06
CA GLY A 67 10.53 24.81 -5.39
C GLY A 67 10.95 25.73 -6.54
N HIS A 68 11.36 26.97 -6.26
CA HIS A 68 11.68 27.93 -7.30
C HIS A 68 13.05 27.63 -7.94
N TRP A 69 13.10 27.75 -9.26
CA TRP A 69 14.35 27.70 -10.01
C TRP A 69 15.09 29.04 -9.92
N TYR A 70 16.40 28.98 -9.74
CA TYR A 70 17.30 30.14 -9.72
C TYR A 70 18.55 29.88 -10.61
N TRP A 71 19.13 30.95 -11.15
CA TRP A 71 20.34 30.88 -11.98
C TRP A 71 21.32 32.05 -11.75
N GLU A 72 20.83 33.23 -11.36
CA GLU A 72 21.64 34.45 -11.25
C GLU A 72 22.76 34.34 -10.19
N SER A 73 22.54 33.53 -9.16
CA SER A 73 23.50 33.27 -8.07
C SER A 73 24.44 32.09 -8.34
N TYR A 74 24.32 31.40 -9.49
CA TYR A 74 25.08 30.17 -9.75
C TYR A 74 25.96 30.27 -11.01
N SER A 75 26.99 31.09 -10.91
CA SER A 75 28.04 31.25 -11.91
C SER A 75 29.43 31.32 -11.26
N ASP A 76 30.44 31.31 -12.12
CA ASP A 76 31.85 31.42 -11.73
C ASP A 76 32.32 32.87 -11.48
N ALA A 77 31.40 33.84 -11.45
CA ALA A 77 31.70 35.27 -11.31
C ALA A 77 32.47 35.61 -10.03
N GLU A 78 32.14 34.96 -8.90
CA GLU A 78 32.82 35.19 -7.62
C GLU A 78 34.30 34.78 -7.64
N LYS A 79 34.72 33.97 -8.62
CA LYS A 79 36.10 33.51 -8.82
C LYS A 79 36.82 34.27 -9.95
N GLY A 80 36.18 35.29 -10.51
CA GLY A 80 36.71 36.06 -11.65
C GLY A 80 36.41 35.45 -13.02
N GLY A 81 35.49 34.49 -13.09
CA GLY A 81 34.89 34.03 -14.34
C GLY A 81 33.87 35.03 -14.87
N VAL A 82 33.47 34.86 -16.13
CA VAL A 82 32.44 35.71 -16.76
C VAL A 82 31.41 34.85 -17.51
N SER A 83 31.17 33.64 -16.99
CA SER A 83 30.22 32.69 -17.56
C SER A 83 28.78 33.06 -17.21
N TYR A 84 27.84 32.77 -18.11
CA TYR A 84 26.42 33.05 -17.92
C TYR A 84 25.54 32.10 -18.72
N ILE A 85 24.23 32.07 -18.43
CA ILE A 85 23.24 31.33 -19.22
C ILE A 85 22.53 32.28 -20.17
N SER A 86 22.58 31.96 -21.46
CA SER A 86 21.79 32.59 -22.50
C SER A 86 20.48 31.83 -22.67
N TRP A 87 19.37 32.49 -22.37
CA TRP A 87 18.03 31.91 -22.40
C TRP A 87 17.38 32.04 -23.78
N PRO A 88 16.60 31.05 -24.23
CA PRO A 88 15.90 31.12 -25.51
C PRO A 88 14.74 32.11 -25.50
N GLN A 89 14.28 32.51 -24.31
CA GLN A 89 13.18 33.45 -24.09
C GLN A 89 13.66 34.63 -23.23
N ASN A 90 13.01 35.78 -23.39
CA ASN A 90 13.24 36.92 -22.50
C ASN A 90 12.61 36.60 -21.14
N LEU A 91 13.43 36.60 -20.08
CA LEU A 91 12.95 36.40 -18.73
C LEU A 91 12.29 37.69 -18.21
N ALA A 92 11.09 37.58 -17.64
CA ALA A 92 10.46 38.68 -16.93
C ALA A 92 11.13 38.86 -15.56
N GLY A 93 11.29 40.11 -15.09
CA GLY A 93 11.74 40.34 -13.72
C GLY A 93 10.68 39.89 -12.71
N GLY A 94 10.98 38.89 -11.88
CA GLY A 94 10.06 38.34 -10.87
C GLY A 94 10.47 36.96 -10.33
N VAL A 95 9.71 36.46 -9.35
CA VAL A 95 9.94 35.17 -8.65
C VAL A 95 9.66 33.91 -9.50
N ASP A 96 8.89 34.03 -10.59
CA ASP A 96 8.58 32.93 -11.53
C ASP A 96 9.23 33.18 -12.91
N SER A 97 10.43 33.75 -12.90
CA SER A 97 11.12 34.32 -14.06
C SER A 97 11.46 33.32 -15.17
N LEU A 98 11.55 32.02 -14.86
CA LEU A 98 11.81 30.96 -15.84
C LEU A 98 10.56 30.35 -16.49
N SER A 99 9.35 30.78 -16.12
CA SER A 99 8.10 30.25 -16.70
C SER A 99 8.07 30.30 -18.24
N PRO A 100 8.47 31.40 -18.91
CA PRO A 100 8.50 31.44 -20.38
C PRO A 100 9.47 30.42 -20.99
N VAL A 101 10.57 30.14 -20.30
CA VAL A 101 11.54 29.11 -20.72
C VAL A 101 10.91 27.73 -20.56
N ILE A 102 10.30 27.46 -19.41
CA ILE A 102 9.65 26.17 -19.13
C ILE A 102 8.57 25.84 -20.16
N GLU A 103 7.71 26.81 -20.50
CA GLU A 103 6.67 26.65 -21.53
C GLU A 103 7.26 26.40 -22.92
N SER A 104 8.28 27.17 -23.29
CA SER A 104 8.90 27.07 -24.61
C SER A 104 9.73 25.81 -24.79
N CYS A 105 10.37 25.33 -23.74
CA CYS A 105 11.35 24.23 -23.81
C CYS A 105 10.78 22.90 -23.32
N GLN A 106 9.59 22.90 -22.70
CA GLN A 106 9.09 21.78 -21.89
C GLN A 106 10.16 21.32 -20.89
N GLY A 107 10.78 22.27 -20.21
CA GLY A 107 11.95 22.07 -19.36
C GLY A 107 12.72 23.36 -19.08
N VAL A 108 13.75 23.31 -18.24
CA VAL A 108 14.67 24.45 -18.01
C VAL A 108 15.80 24.33 -19.01
N CYS A 109 15.64 24.97 -20.17
CA CYS A 109 16.60 24.91 -21.27
C CYS A 109 17.32 26.24 -21.52
N GLY A 110 18.58 26.13 -21.90
CA GLY A 110 19.43 27.29 -22.12
C GLY A 110 20.74 26.92 -22.78
N LYS A 111 21.54 27.95 -23.04
CA LYS A 111 22.91 27.81 -23.52
C LYS A 111 23.86 28.36 -22.47
N ALA A 112 24.65 27.50 -21.85
CA ALA A 112 25.74 27.90 -20.97
C ALA A 112 26.87 28.48 -21.81
N VAL A 113 27.13 29.78 -21.67
CA VAL A 113 28.24 30.48 -22.31
C VAL A 113 29.38 30.56 -21.30
N LEU A 114 30.34 29.65 -21.43
CA LEU A 114 31.44 29.49 -20.49
C LEU A 114 32.65 30.32 -20.92
N LYS A 115 33.15 31.15 -20.01
CA LYS A 115 34.31 32.03 -20.23
C LYS A 115 35.15 32.12 -18.98
N LYS A 116 36.37 31.57 -19.08
CA LYS A 116 37.31 31.43 -17.95
C LYS A 116 37.69 32.74 -17.26
N GLY A 117 37.66 33.87 -17.97
CA GLY A 117 38.04 35.16 -17.38
C GLY A 117 39.44 35.13 -16.78
N SER A 118 39.57 35.49 -15.50
CA SER A 118 40.84 35.42 -14.75
C SER A 118 41.01 34.16 -13.91
N MET A 119 40.11 33.18 -14.01
CA MET A 119 40.16 31.96 -13.20
C MET A 119 41.32 31.04 -13.60
N ALA A 120 41.85 30.30 -12.63
CA ALA A 120 42.77 29.20 -12.88
C ALA A 120 42.03 27.92 -13.33
N ASP A 121 40.84 27.67 -12.80
CA ASP A 121 40.04 26.46 -13.04
C ASP A 121 39.13 26.58 -14.27
N SER A 122 38.44 25.49 -14.62
CA SER A 122 37.48 25.48 -15.72
C SER A 122 36.24 26.34 -15.38
N PRO A 123 35.79 27.20 -16.30
CA PRO A 123 34.59 28.02 -16.12
C PRO A 123 33.33 27.19 -15.92
N PHE A 124 32.35 27.72 -15.20
CA PHE A 124 31.06 27.05 -15.01
C PHE A 124 29.89 28.03 -14.95
N ALA A 125 28.72 27.52 -15.32
CA ALA A 125 27.43 28.16 -15.13
C ALA A 125 26.36 27.08 -14.91
N GLY A 126 25.30 27.38 -14.18
CA GLY A 126 24.26 26.39 -13.95
C GLY A 126 22.93 26.99 -13.48
N VAL A 127 21.99 26.08 -13.26
CA VAL A 127 20.67 26.35 -12.70
C VAL A 127 20.50 25.51 -11.45
N GLY A 128 19.69 25.95 -10.50
CA GLY A 128 19.34 25.15 -9.34
C GLY A 128 17.97 25.51 -8.82
N PHE A 129 17.54 24.80 -7.79
CA PHE A 129 16.32 25.14 -7.05
C PHE A 129 16.55 24.93 -5.56
N ALA A 130 15.83 25.70 -4.75
CA ALA A 130 15.78 25.52 -3.31
C ALA A 130 14.59 24.63 -2.94
N ILE A 131 14.76 23.76 -1.94
CA ILE A 131 13.72 22.83 -1.51
C ILE A 131 12.72 23.54 -0.60
N ALA A 132 13.23 24.24 0.41
CA ALA A 132 12.42 24.95 1.40
C ALA A 132 13.05 26.29 1.79
N LYS A 133 12.22 27.19 2.34
CA LYS A 133 12.62 28.52 2.79
C LYS A 133 12.00 28.86 4.15
N ASP A 134 12.66 29.75 4.88
CA ASP A 134 12.08 30.38 6.06
C ASP A 134 11.08 31.49 5.68
N LYS A 135 10.41 32.06 6.68
CA LYS A 135 9.47 33.20 6.53
C LYS A 135 10.08 34.45 5.91
N ASN A 136 11.41 34.56 5.88
CA ASN A 136 12.13 35.69 5.26
C ASN A 136 12.53 35.38 3.81
N GLY A 137 12.16 34.22 3.28
CA GLY A 137 12.52 33.76 1.94
C GLY A 137 13.95 33.23 1.82
N LYS A 138 14.62 32.94 2.96
CA LYS A 138 15.95 32.36 2.95
C LYS A 138 15.87 30.84 2.81
N PRO A 139 16.62 30.21 1.90
CA PRO A 139 16.68 28.76 1.82
C PRO A 139 17.12 28.12 3.14
N VAL A 140 16.44 27.03 3.54
CA VAL A 140 16.71 26.29 4.77
C VAL A 140 16.97 24.80 4.47
N PRO A 141 17.83 24.14 5.26
CA PRO A 141 18.12 22.73 5.07
C PRO A 141 16.92 21.87 5.45
N VAL A 142 16.69 20.82 4.68
CA VAL A 142 15.69 19.78 4.95
C VAL A 142 16.34 18.40 4.95
N ASN A 143 15.69 17.45 5.62
CA ASN A 143 16.09 16.06 5.59
C ASN A 143 15.44 15.36 4.39
N ALA A 144 16.24 14.99 3.40
CA ALA A 144 15.83 14.30 2.18
C ALA A 144 16.25 12.82 2.16
N LEU A 145 16.62 12.22 3.30
CA LEU A 145 17.08 10.82 3.37
C LEU A 145 16.05 9.84 2.80
N ASN A 146 14.76 10.11 2.98
CA ASN A 146 13.67 9.29 2.47
C ASN A 146 13.51 9.28 0.94
N TRP A 147 14.29 10.06 0.20
CA TRP A 147 14.30 10.01 -1.26
C TRP A 147 15.26 8.95 -1.82
N ASP A 148 16.11 8.34 -0.98
CA ASP A 148 17.21 7.41 -1.34
C ASP A 148 18.19 7.91 -2.41
N GLY A 149 18.01 9.13 -2.91
CA GLY A 149 18.71 9.70 -4.04
C GLY A 149 17.81 10.60 -4.88
N VAL A 150 18.34 11.05 -6.01
CA VAL A 150 17.61 11.87 -6.97
C VAL A 150 17.85 11.35 -8.38
N CYS A 151 16.81 11.41 -9.20
CA CYS A 151 16.86 11.13 -10.62
C CYS A 151 16.55 12.38 -11.42
N MET A 152 17.29 12.57 -12.50
CA MET A 152 17.13 13.73 -13.36
C MET A 152 17.16 13.31 -14.82
N THR A 153 16.13 13.73 -15.55
CA THR A 153 16.05 13.59 -17.01
C THR A 153 16.48 14.89 -17.64
N TYR A 154 17.48 14.84 -18.52
CA TYR A 154 18.06 16.03 -19.13
C TYR A 154 18.64 15.75 -20.52
N THR A 155 18.93 16.81 -21.25
CA THR A 155 19.86 16.81 -22.38
C THR A 155 21.02 17.76 -22.10
N SER A 156 22.25 17.43 -22.48
CA SER A 156 23.40 18.33 -22.33
C SER A 156 24.48 18.09 -23.39
N GLU A 157 25.09 19.15 -23.92
CA GLU A 157 26.23 19.07 -24.86
C GLU A 157 27.59 18.90 -24.18
N ALA A 158 27.66 19.08 -22.85
CA ALA A 158 28.82 18.81 -22.00
C ALA A 158 28.41 17.94 -20.81
N ASP A 159 29.37 17.30 -20.13
CA ASP A 159 29.12 16.49 -18.94
C ASP A 159 28.73 17.41 -17.76
N PRO A 160 27.46 17.41 -17.31
CA PRO A 160 27.06 18.29 -16.22
C PRO A 160 27.43 17.66 -14.86
N LEU A 161 27.59 18.51 -13.86
CA LEU A 161 27.70 18.12 -12.46
C LEU A 161 26.35 18.36 -11.78
N LEU A 162 25.83 17.33 -11.13
CA LEU A 162 24.75 17.48 -10.15
C LEU A 162 25.40 17.76 -8.80
N VAL A 163 25.06 18.89 -8.17
CA VAL A 163 25.70 19.36 -6.93
C VAL A 163 24.63 19.55 -5.85
N LEU A 164 24.90 19.04 -4.63
CA LEU A 164 24.07 19.28 -3.46
C LEU A 164 24.38 20.66 -2.88
N ASP A 165 23.36 21.48 -2.71
CA ASP A 165 23.46 22.71 -1.94
C ASP A 165 23.18 22.41 -0.47
N LEU A 166 24.16 22.66 0.40
CA LEU A 166 24.07 22.45 1.85
C LEU A 166 23.96 23.78 2.62
N GLY A 167 23.67 24.87 1.90
CA GLY A 167 23.47 26.21 2.45
C GLY A 167 24.76 26.95 2.78
N ASP A 168 24.63 28.26 3.05
CA ASP A 168 25.77 29.18 3.23
C ASP A 168 26.78 28.74 4.29
N SER A 169 26.31 28.14 5.39
CA SER A 169 27.16 27.77 6.52
C SER A 169 28.13 26.66 6.14
N LEU A 170 27.61 25.59 5.51
CA LEU A 170 28.42 24.44 5.12
C LEU A 170 29.14 24.70 3.78
N GLY A 171 28.49 25.41 2.86
CA GLY A 171 29.09 25.84 1.59
C GLY A 171 30.32 26.72 1.77
N ARG A 172 30.38 27.59 2.79
CA ARG A 172 31.61 28.36 3.09
C ARG A 172 32.75 27.49 3.63
N VAL A 173 32.44 26.41 4.33
CA VAL A 173 33.44 25.49 4.89
C VAL A 173 34.00 24.57 3.82
N LEU A 174 33.13 24.06 2.94
CA LEU A 174 33.49 23.13 1.87
C LEU A 174 33.97 23.84 0.59
N GLY A 175 33.61 25.12 0.39
CA GLY A 175 33.98 25.89 -0.79
C GLY A 175 33.52 25.20 -2.08
N ASP A 176 34.49 24.80 -2.90
CA ASP A 176 34.26 24.13 -4.18
C ASP A 176 34.06 22.62 -4.07
N GLU A 177 34.26 22.06 -2.88
CA GLU A 177 34.17 20.64 -2.58
C GLU A 177 32.76 20.25 -2.11
N LEU A 178 31.73 20.97 -2.58
CA LEU A 178 30.35 20.54 -2.35
C LEU A 178 30.13 19.14 -2.94
N PRO A 179 29.40 18.26 -2.25
CA PRO A 179 29.06 16.94 -2.76
C PRO A 179 28.46 17.03 -4.16
N SER A 180 29.07 16.31 -5.10
CA SER A 180 28.65 16.34 -6.49
C SER A 180 28.94 15.04 -7.21
N VAL A 181 28.13 14.77 -8.23
CA VAL A 181 28.26 13.62 -9.11
C VAL A 181 28.24 14.10 -10.56
N THR A 182 29.20 13.62 -11.35
CA THR A 182 29.25 13.89 -12.79
C THR A 182 28.22 13.04 -13.51
N LEU A 183 27.41 13.68 -14.36
CA LEU A 183 26.50 13.02 -15.26
C LEU A 183 27.06 13.05 -16.69
N ALA A 184 26.55 12.19 -17.56
CA ALA A 184 27.04 12.06 -18.93
C ALA A 184 26.38 13.06 -19.88
N LYS A 185 27.14 13.63 -20.82
CA LYS A 185 26.55 14.38 -21.93
C LYS A 185 25.62 13.52 -22.80
N SER A 186 24.68 14.16 -23.46
CA SER A 186 23.75 13.53 -24.41
C SER A 186 24.41 13.23 -25.75
N ASN A 187 24.24 12.00 -26.22
CA ASN A 187 24.59 11.63 -27.59
C ASN A 187 23.45 12.02 -28.54
N ASN A 188 23.76 12.82 -29.56
CA ASN A 188 22.81 13.26 -30.60
C ASN A 188 21.55 13.99 -30.09
N GLY A 189 21.63 14.61 -28.90
CA GLY A 189 20.49 15.33 -28.30
C GLY A 189 19.44 14.43 -27.65
N ASN A 190 19.72 13.13 -27.49
CA ASN A 190 18.83 12.22 -26.79
C ASN A 190 18.78 12.54 -25.29
N GLU A 191 17.60 12.38 -24.71
CA GLU A 191 17.38 12.52 -23.28
C GLU A 191 18.10 11.41 -22.51
N ILE A 192 18.72 11.79 -21.39
CA ILE A 192 19.35 10.88 -20.45
C ILE A 192 18.60 11.02 -19.13
N THR A 193 18.13 9.91 -18.58
CA THR A 193 17.71 9.83 -17.18
C THR A 193 18.84 9.19 -16.38
N LYS A 194 19.39 9.93 -15.41
CA LYS A 194 20.39 9.41 -14.49
C LYS A 194 19.89 9.52 -13.06
N CYS A 195 19.93 8.39 -12.37
CA CYS A 195 19.68 8.29 -10.93
C CYS A 195 20.99 8.21 -10.18
N VAL A 196 21.03 8.95 -9.08
CA VAL A 196 22.20 9.06 -8.22
C VAL A 196 21.73 8.88 -6.79
N GLY A 197 22.32 7.92 -6.08
CA GLY A 197 22.01 7.69 -4.67
C GLY A 197 22.69 8.67 -3.74
N TRP A 198 22.14 8.83 -2.53
CA TRP A 198 22.77 9.67 -1.51
C TRP A 198 24.16 9.19 -1.11
N GLU A 199 24.43 7.89 -1.22
CA GLU A 199 25.75 7.27 -1.03
C GLU A 199 26.82 7.83 -1.98
N GLU A 200 26.46 8.22 -3.20
CA GLU A 200 27.39 8.77 -4.19
C GLU A 200 27.77 10.23 -3.88
N PHE A 201 26.97 10.93 -3.08
CA PHE A 201 27.26 12.28 -2.56
C PHE A 201 27.84 12.25 -1.13
N GLY A 202 27.85 11.08 -0.47
CA GLY A 202 28.04 10.96 0.97
C GLY A 202 26.73 11.18 1.73
N GLU A 203 26.23 10.10 2.32
CA GLU A 203 24.87 9.95 2.87
C GLU A 203 24.44 11.05 3.86
N LYS A 204 25.37 11.55 4.68
CA LYS A 204 25.09 12.62 5.65
C LYS A 204 24.64 13.94 5.01
N SER A 205 25.02 14.18 3.75
CA SER A 205 24.68 15.41 3.01
C SER A 205 23.19 15.53 2.74
N ALA A 206 22.48 14.40 2.58
CA ALA A 206 21.04 14.38 2.32
C ALA A 206 20.20 14.83 3.52
N SER A 207 20.73 14.70 4.75
CA SER A 207 20.04 15.13 5.97
C SER A 207 19.98 16.66 6.16
N GLN A 208 20.78 17.41 5.40
CA GLN A 208 20.90 18.87 5.47
C GLN A 208 20.80 19.54 4.09
N LEU A 209 20.01 18.96 3.20
CA LEU A 209 19.90 19.41 1.82
C LEU A 209 19.09 20.71 1.73
N VAL A 210 19.66 21.75 1.15
CA VAL A 210 18.98 23.03 0.89
C VAL A 210 18.42 23.08 -0.53
N GLY A 211 19.13 22.48 -1.48
CA GLY A 211 18.78 22.56 -2.90
C GLY A 211 19.64 21.66 -3.77
N LEU A 212 19.28 21.56 -5.04
CA LEU A 212 20.03 20.84 -6.05
C LEU A 212 20.43 21.78 -7.18
N LYS A 213 21.63 21.59 -7.72
CA LYS A 213 22.19 22.41 -8.78
C LYS A 213 22.65 21.55 -9.95
N PHE A 214 22.25 21.94 -11.15
CA PHE A 214 22.70 21.40 -12.42
C PHE A 214 23.75 22.35 -13.01
N ARG A 215 25.02 21.94 -12.95
CA ARG A 215 26.18 22.75 -13.33
C ARG A 215 26.81 22.26 -14.62
N ILE A 216 26.96 23.15 -15.59
CA ILE A 216 27.83 22.87 -16.74
C ILE A 216 29.21 23.43 -16.42
N GLN A 217 30.23 22.56 -16.40
CA GLN A 217 31.64 22.96 -16.27
C GLN A 217 32.46 22.29 -17.37
N ALA A 218 33.06 23.10 -18.24
CA ALA A 218 33.84 22.63 -19.37
C ALA A 218 34.85 23.71 -19.78
N ASP A 219 35.55 23.48 -20.89
CA ASP A 219 36.36 24.52 -21.53
C ASP A 219 35.51 25.72 -21.95
N SER A 220 36.17 26.85 -22.26
CA SER A 220 35.44 28.04 -22.73
C SER A 220 34.73 27.75 -24.06
N GLY A 221 33.43 28.02 -24.11
CA GLY A 221 32.58 27.60 -25.21
C GLY A 221 31.11 27.86 -24.94
N GLU A 222 30.27 27.34 -25.83
CA GLU A 222 28.81 27.40 -25.72
C GLU A 222 28.25 25.97 -25.69
N TYR A 223 27.46 25.65 -24.66
CA TYR A 223 26.91 24.32 -24.46
C TYR A 223 25.42 24.41 -24.18
N LYS A 224 24.60 23.73 -24.99
CA LYS A 224 23.16 23.64 -24.75
C LYS A 224 22.86 22.60 -23.70
N PHE A 225 21.83 22.88 -22.90
CA PHE A 225 21.26 21.93 -21.98
C PHE A 225 19.74 22.11 -21.87
N ASN A 226 19.05 21.09 -21.37
CA ASN A 226 17.65 21.13 -20.99
C ASN A 226 17.40 20.16 -19.83
N VAL A 227 17.00 20.65 -18.67
CA VAL A 227 16.53 19.79 -17.57
C VAL A 227 15.03 19.60 -17.74
N LYS A 228 14.58 18.37 -17.90
CA LYS A 228 13.19 18.03 -18.27
C LYS A 228 12.37 17.44 -17.15
N ARG A 229 13.00 16.72 -16.22
CA ARG A 229 12.28 16.06 -15.11
C ARG A 229 13.20 15.84 -13.93
N VAL A 230 12.64 15.93 -12.73
CA VAL A 230 13.35 15.65 -11.46
C VAL A 230 12.46 14.75 -10.59
N GLU A 231 13.05 13.72 -10.00
CA GLU A 231 12.34 12.68 -9.23
C GLU A 231 13.18 12.17 -8.07
N THR A 232 12.54 11.53 -7.09
CA THR A 232 13.24 10.79 -6.02
C THR A 232 13.78 9.43 -6.52
N LYS A 233 14.91 8.95 -5.98
CA LYS A 233 15.45 7.61 -6.32
C LYS A 233 14.73 6.47 -5.58
N ALA A 234 14.11 6.73 -4.44
CA ALA A 234 13.33 5.76 -3.66
C ALA A 234 12.22 5.09 -4.50
N GLN A 235 11.74 5.79 -5.54
CA GLN A 235 10.84 5.22 -6.54
C GLN A 235 11.53 4.84 -7.86
N ASN A 236 12.77 5.24 -8.09
CA ASN A 236 13.55 4.88 -9.28
C ASN A 236 14.40 3.60 -9.12
N LEU A 237 14.35 2.94 -7.96
CA LEU A 237 14.70 1.52 -7.89
C LEU A 237 13.78 0.64 -8.78
N LEU A 238 12.71 1.22 -9.35
CA LEU A 238 11.85 0.62 -10.37
C LEU A 238 12.33 0.84 -11.83
N ASN A 239 13.23 1.79 -12.13
CA ASN A 239 13.72 2.02 -13.52
C ASN A 239 15.25 1.82 -13.72
N ALA A 240 16.01 1.46 -12.68
CA ALA A 240 17.47 1.41 -12.72
C ALA A 240 18.12 0.09 -13.23
N TRP A 241 17.36 -0.91 -13.73
CA TRP A 241 17.93 -2.16 -14.27
C TRP A 241 17.93 -2.29 -15.80
N CYS A 242 17.74 -1.18 -16.52
CA CYS A 242 17.91 -1.13 -17.98
C CYS A 242 18.92 -0.07 -18.37
N LEU A 243 20.22 -0.34 -18.16
CA LEU A 243 21.35 0.19 -18.94
C LEU A 243 22.69 -0.28 -18.33
N ASP A 244 22.95 -1.59 -18.32
CA ASP A 244 24.33 -2.07 -18.30
C ASP A 244 24.49 -3.47 -18.93
N ILE A 245 24.13 -3.58 -20.22
CA ILE A 245 24.64 -4.64 -21.10
C ILE A 245 24.98 -4.01 -22.45
N SER A 246 26.00 -3.14 -22.47
CA SER A 246 26.71 -2.84 -23.72
C SER A 246 28.20 -2.58 -23.47
N SER A 247 28.88 -3.55 -22.86
CA SER A 247 30.33 -3.67 -23.02
C SER A 247 30.76 -5.14 -22.93
N SER A 248 30.46 -5.92 -23.97
CA SER A 248 31.34 -7.03 -24.33
C SER A 248 31.49 -7.07 -25.86
N SER A 249 32.74 -7.00 -26.28
CA SER A 249 33.26 -6.86 -27.63
C SER A 249 32.75 -7.89 -28.65
N VAL A 250 32.27 -7.36 -29.78
CA VAL A 250 32.50 -7.72 -31.19
C VAL A 250 32.89 -9.18 -31.53
N ALA A 251 32.03 -9.81 -32.33
CA ALA A 251 32.44 -10.50 -33.56
C ALA A 251 31.39 -10.24 -34.66
N GLU A 252 31.77 -9.50 -35.70
CA GLU A 252 31.03 -9.31 -36.97
C GLU A 252 30.88 -10.65 -37.73
N ILE A 253 29.78 -10.88 -38.48
CA ILE A 253 29.66 -10.99 -39.98
C ILE A 253 28.13 -11.00 -40.38
N PRO A 254 27.72 -10.92 -41.67
CA PRO A 254 27.16 -9.72 -42.30
C PRO A 254 25.67 -9.83 -42.72
N GLU A 255 25.14 -8.68 -43.12
CA GLU A 255 23.80 -8.45 -43.67
C GLU A 255 23.41 -9.38 -44.83
N SER A 256 22.14 -9.81 -44.84
CA SER A 256 21.42 -10.00 -46.09
C SER A 256 19.96 -9.53 -45.96
N SER A 257 19.57 -8.78 -46.98
CA SER A 257 18.37 -7.99 -47.17
C SER A 257 17.08 -8.79 -47.32
N SER A 258 15.98 -8.34 -46.71
CA SER A 258 14.76 -7.97 -47.45
C SER A 258 13.73 -7.28 -46.54
N SER A 259 13.11 -6.26 -47.12
CA SER A 259 12.21 -5.29 -46.51
C SER A 259 10.84 -5.86 -46.13
N SER A 260 10.38 -5.56 -44.93
CA SER A 260 9.02 -5.07 -44.71
C SER A 260 9.03 -4.14 -43.49
N GLN A 261 8.56 -2.92 -43.70
CA GLN A 261 8.50 -1.87 -42.67
C GLN A 261 7.51 -2.31 -41.59
N ILE A 262 8.02 -2.59 -40.39
CA ILE A 262 7.22 -2.66 -39.16
C ILE A 262 7.45 -1.34 -38.44
N ALA A 263 6.35 -0.62 -38.18
CA ALA A 263 6.34 0.60 -37.39
C ALA A 263 6.98 0.35 -36.02
N SER A 264 7.88 1.26 -35.61
CA SER A 264 8.55 1.22 -34.30
C SER A 264 7.53 1.26 -33.15
N PRO A 265 7.63 0.38 -32.14
CA PRO A 265 6.64 0.30 -31.07
C PRO A 265 7.03 1.24 -29.91
N SER A 266 6.36 2.39 -29.78
CA SER A 266 6.62 3.35 -28.69
C SER A 266 5.42 3.57 -27.76
N SER A 267 4.54 2.58 -27.57
CA SER A 267 3.37 2.75 -26.69
C SER A 267 2.87 1.45 -26.03
N TRP A 268 3.75 0.75 -25.33
CA TRP A 268 3.31 -0.33 -24.42
C TRP A 268 3.23 0.23 -23.00
N LEU A 269 2.07 0.03 -22.37
CA LEU A 269 1.66 0.59 -21.08
C LEU A 269 2.34 -0.14 -19.91
N THR A 270 2.92 0.60 -18.97
CA THR A 270 3.48 0.08 -17.71
C THR A 270 2.43 0.13 -16.62
N LEU A 271 2.24 -0.93 -15.83
CA LEU A 271 1.27 -1.00 -14.73
C LEU A 271 2.02 -1.10 -13.38
N GLU A 272 1.54 -0.45 -12.32
CA GLU A 272 2.24 -0.37 -11.02
C GLU A 272 1.49 -1.17 -9.95
N GLY A 273 1.96 -2.39 -9.62
CA GLY A 273 1.33 -3.22 -8.59
C GLY A 273 1.75 -2.82 -7.16
N GLY A 274 0.81 -2.36 -6.33
CA GLY A 274 1.03 -2.02 -4.92
C GLY A 274 1.05 -3.20 -3.95
N ASP A 275 1.62 -2.98 -2.75
CA ASP A 275 1.77 -3.98 -1.70
C ASP A 275 0.43 -4.44 -1.09
N GLY A 276 0.17 -5.75 -1.12
CA GLY A 276 -1.05 -6.38 -0.60
C GLY A 276 -2.02 -6.93 -1.66
N SER A 277 -1.59 -7.00 -2.93
CA SER A 277 -2.35 -7.66 -4.00
C SER A 277 -2.09 -9.18 -4.00
N LEU A 278 -3.09 -9.98 -4.40
CA LEU A 278 -2.99 -11.43 -4.61
C LEU A 278 -1.95 -11.76 -5.68
N TRP A 279 -1.86 -10.92 -6.71
CA TRP A 279 -0.79 -10.96 -7.69
C TRP A 279 -0.30 -9.56 -8.00
N THR A 280 1.02 -9.35 -7.92
CA THR A 280 1.73 -8.21 -8.52
C THR A 280 2.98 -8.70 -9.24
N PRO A 281 3.43 -8.00 -10.29
CA PRO A 281 4.69 -8.29 -10.98
C PRO A 281 5.94 -8.13 -10.11
N LEU A 282 5.84 -7.48 -8.93
CA LEU A 282 6.96 -7.11 -8.08
C LEU A 282 7.23 -8.09 -6.92
N LYS A 283 6.22 -8.88 -6.50
CA LYS A 283 6.33 -9.72 -5.29
C LYS A 283 6.76 -11.15 -5.58
N ASP A 284 6.38 -11.69 -6.74
CA ASP A 284 6.94 -12.91 -7.32
C ASP A 284 6.39 -13.13 -8.75
N LYS A 285 7.22 -13.52 -9.72
CA LYS A 285 6.81 -13.59 -11.15
C LYS A 285 5.82 -14.73 -11.45
N ASP A 286 5.79 -15.74 -10.57
CA ASP A 286 5.00 -16.98 -10.70
C ASP A 286 4.23 -17.34 -9.42
N ASN A 287 4.06 -16.43 -8.44
CA ASN A 287 3.62 -16.80 -7.09
C ASN A 287 2.59 -15.83 -6.49
N VAL A 288 1.60 -16.39 -5.80
CA VAL A 288 0.59 -15.69 -4.98
C VAL A 288 1.02 -15.82 -3.51
N PRO A 289 1.00 -14.77 -2.66
CA PRO A 289 1.39 -14.90 -1.26
C PRO A 289 0.58 -15.97 -0.49
N SER A 290 1.20 -16.61 0.50
CA SER A 290 0.57 -17.61 1.37
C SER A 290 -0.42 -16.95 2.32
N LEU A 291 -1.68 -16.91 1.92
CA LEU A 291 -2.79 -16.92 2.86
C LEU A 291 -3.41 -18.32 2.74
N LEU A 292 -3.32 -19.11 3.82
CA LEU A 292 -3.77 -20.50 3.85
C LEU A 292 -5.23 -20.59 3.40
N TYR A 293 -5.46 -21.36 2.34
CA TYR A 293 -6.78 -21.75 1.88
C TYR A 293 -7.20 -23.03 2.61
N THR A 294 -8.43 -23.10 3.08
CA THR A 294 -9.02 -24.35 3.59
C THR A 294 -9.61 -25.17 2.44
N VAL A 295 -9.36 -26.48 2.44
CA VAL A 295 -9.91 -27.42 1.45
C VAL A 295 -10.79 -28.44 2.15
N TYR A 296 -11.97 -28.65 1.59
CA TYR A 296 -12.82 -29.80 1.89
C TYR A 296 -12.65 -30.85 0.78
N GLU A 297 -12.06 -32.01 1.09
CA GLU A 297 -12.22 -33.21 0.26
C GLU A 297 -13.54 -33.90 0.63
N GLU A 298 -14.46 -34.04 -0.31
CA GLU A 298 -15.79 -34.64 -0.06
C GLU A 298 -15.78 -36.18 0.06
N ASP A 299 -14.67 -36.88 -0.22
CA ASP A 299 -14.70 -38.34 -0.41
C ASP A 299 -13.89 -39.21 0.56
N LYS A 300 -13.24 -38.67 1.60
CA LYS A 300 -12.63 -39.50 2.65
C LYS A 300 -12.77 -38.90 4.04
N ILE A 301 -13.76 -39.41 4.78
CA ILE A 301 -13.75 -39.49 6.23
C ILE A 301 -12.61 -40.42 6.65
N ALA A 302 -11.37 -39.93 6.56
CA ALA A 302 -10.18 -40.49 7.16
C ALA A 302 -9.30 -39.30 7.54
N ALA A 303 -9.43 -38.87 8.79
CA ALA A 303 -8.80 -37.71 9.41
C ALA A 303 -7.26 -37.80 9.51
N ASN A 304 -6.55 -38.13 8.43
CA ASN A 304 -5.10 -38.30 8.46
C ASN A 304 -4.36 -38.05 7.12
N SER A 305 -4.97 -37.35 6.16
CA SER A 305 -4.23 -36.88 4.98
C SER A 305 -4.56 -35.44 4.62
N TYR A 306 -4.16 -34.50 5.49
CA TYR A 306 -3.95 -33.13 5.06
C TYR A 306 -2.78 -33.16 4.07
N ARG A 307 -3.07 -33.15 2.77
CA ARG A 307 -2.02 -32.97 1.77
C ARG A 307 -1.80 -31.47 1.67
N PRO A 308 -0.59 -30.95 1.96
CA PRO A 308 -0.30 -29.55 1.73
C PRO A 308 -0.48 -29.27 0.23
N MET A 309 -1.44 -28.40 -0.09
CA MET A 309 -1.51 -27.79 -1.41
C MET A 309 -0.44 -26.72 -1.53
N GLU A 310 0.04 -26.52 -2.74
CA GLU A 310 1.01 -25.48 -3.04
C GLU A 310 0.34 -24.35 -3.80
N GLN A 311 0.91 -23.15 -3.71
CA GLN A 311 0.53 -22.03 -4.56
C GLN A 311 0.77 -22.38 -6.03
N ASP A 312 -0.14 -21.95 -6.90
CA ASP A 312 0.04 -22.10 -8.34
C ASP A 312 0.57 -20.81 -8.96
N GLY A 313 -0.25 -19.76 -9.06
CA GLY A 313 0.15 -18.47 -9.62
C GLY A 313 0.41 -18.48 -11.13
N ARG A 314 0.34 -19.63 -11.81
CA ARG A 314 0.57 -19.72 -13.25
C ARG A 314 -0.58 -19.10 -14.04
N TRP A 315 -0.19 -18.33 -15.06
CA TRP A 315 -1.10 -17.83 -16.07
C TRP A 315 -1.37 -18.88 -17.14
N PHE A 316 -2.59 -18.92 -17.66
CA PHE A 316 -3.01 -19.76 -18.77
C PHE A 316 -3.77 -18.96 -19.84
N LEU A 317 -3.79 -19.49 -21.06
CA LEU A 317 -4.39 -18.85 -22.24
C LEU A 317 -5.49 -19.75 -22.81
N GLU A 318 -6.64 -19.15 -23.14
CA GLU A 318 -7.71 -19.79 -23.90
C GLU A 318 -8.08 -18.95 -25.12
N THR A 319 -8.41 -19.62 -26.22
CA THR A 319 -8.88 -18.99 -27.46
C THR A 319 -10.16 -19.67 -27.94
N ASP A 320 -10.87 -19.01 -28.85
CA ASP A 320 -12.08 -19.52 -29.50
C ASP A 320 -11.82 -20.55 -30.61
N VAL A 321 -10.57 -21.00 -30.80
CA VAL A 321 -10.16 -21.95 -31.85
C VAL A 321 -10.94 -23.25 -31.78
N ALA A 322 -11.18 -23.78 -30.56
CA ALA A 322 -11.97 -25.00 -30.37
C ALA A 322 -13.44 -24.86 -30.85
N ARG A 323 -13.93 -23.63 -31.01
CA ARG A 323 -15.27 -23.28 -31.49
C ARG A 323 -15.26 -22.71 -32.92
N GLY A 324 -14.18 -22.94 -33.67
CA GLY A 324 -14.04 -22.52 -35.07
C GLY A 324 -13.62 -21.05 -35.26
N GLY A 325 -13.24 -20.36 -34.18
CA GLY A 325 -12.67 -19.02 -34.24
C GLY A 325 -11.19 -19.01 -34.63
N GLU A 326 -10.65 -17.84 -34.95
CA GLU A 326 -9.25 -17.64 -35.33
C GLU A 326 -8.58 -16.57 -34.44
N SER A 327 -9.11 -16.36 -33.24
CA SER A 327 -8.63 -15.32 -32.34
C SER A 327 -7.31 -15.72 -31.68
N SER A 328 -6.43 -14.74 -31.46
CA SER A 328 -5.12 -14.95 -30.83
C SER A 328 -4.65 -13.72 -30.07
N ILE A 329 -3.64 -13.88 -29.22
CA ILE A 329 -3.00 -12.77 -28.51
C ILE A 329 -1.60 -12.57 -29.09
N VAL A 330 -1.31 -11.33 -29.48
CA VAL A 330 0.03 -10.89 -29.86
C VAL A 330 0.69 -10.28 -28.62
N TRP A 331 1.76 -10.92 -28.17
CA TRP A 331 2.53 -10.51 -27.02
C TRP A 331 3.66 -9.54 -27.42
N PRO A 332 4.04 -8.58 -26.55
CA PRO A 332 5.10 -7.61 -26.86
C PRO A 332 6.50 -8.24 -26.87
N VAL A 333 6.65 -9.41 -26.25
CA VAL A 333 7.86 -10.23 -26.23
C VAL A 333 7.52 -11.69 -26.53
N SER A 334 8.50 -12.48 -26.95
CA SER A 334 8.32 -13.92 -27.13
C SER A 334 8.01 -14.60 -25.79
N LEU A 335 7.07 -15.54 -25.81
CA LEU A 335 6.77 -16.39 -24.65
C LEU A 335 7.96 -17.29 -24.31
N GLY A 336 8.09 -17.64 -23.04
CA GLY A 336 9.10 -18.59 -22.56
C GLY A 336 8.81 -20.04 -22.97
N GLU A 337 9.63 -20.97 -22.46
CA GLU A 337 9.34 -22.40 -22.55
C GLU A 337 7.93 -22.70 -21.98
N ASP A 338 7.27 -23.72 -22.55
CA ASP A 338 5.89 -24.10 -22.22
C ASP A 338 4.84 -22.97 -22.30
N SER A 339 5.09 -21.96 -23.13
CA SER A 339 4.24 -20.76 -23.30
C SER A 339 4.15 -19.90 -22.02
N SER A 340 5.18 -19.92 -21.17
CA SER A 340 5.24 -19.08 -19.97
C SER A 340 5.11 -17.58 -20.30
N LEU A 341 4.27 -16.89 -19.53
CA LEU A 341 4.02 -15.45 -19.62
C LEU A 341 4.98 -14.61 -18.75
N ALA A 342 5.93 -15.24 -18.04
CA ALA A 342 6.86 -14.53 -17.16
C ALA A 342 7.63 -13.38 -17.87
N GLY A 343 8.05 -13.61 -19.12
CA GLY A 343 8.72 -12.58 -19.92
C GLY A 343 7.80 -11.40 -20.27
N VAL A 344 6.52 -11.66 -20.51
CA VAL A 344 5.50 -10.62 -20.73
C VAL A 344 5.27 -9.85 -19.43
N VAL A 345 5.13 -10.55 -18.31
CA VAL A 345 4.96 -9.96 -16.97
C VAL A 345 6.10 -9.00 -16.64
N GLU A 346 7.32 -9.42 -16.90
CA GLU A 346 8.53 -8.63 -16.66
C GLU A 346 8.62 -7.41 -17.58
N PHE A 347 8.25 -7.56 -18.85
CA PHE A 347 8.26 -6.49 -19.84
C PHE A 347 7.22 -5.41 -19.55
N CYS A 348 5.97 -5.82 -19.28
CA CYS A 348 4.87 -4.86 -19.09
C CYS A 348 4.73 -4.36 -17.64
N LYS A 349 5.46 -4.94 -16.68
CA LYS A 349 5.19 -4.77 -15.23
C LYS A 349 3.72 -5.09 -14.93
N GLY A 350 3.29 -6.26 -15.37
CA GLY A 350 1.87 -6.63 -15.44
C GLY A 350 1.66 -7.54 -16.63
N LEU A 351 0.46 -8.02 -16.90
CA LEU A 351 0.18 -8.74 -18.14
C LEU A 351 -0.28 -7.73 -19.19
N CYS A 352 0.37 -7.64 -20.35
CA CYS A 352 -0.12 -6.80 -21.44
C CYS A 352 -0.02 -7.50 -22.79
N GLY A 353 -0.96 -7.22 -23.69
CA GLY A 353 -1.01 -7.83 -25.00
C GLY A 353 -2.01 -7.16 -25.94
N ARG A 354 -2.02 -7.63 -27.18
CA ARG A 354 -3.01 -7.23 -28.19
C ARG A 354 -3.85 -8.44 -28.58
N ALA A 355 -5.13 -8.42 -28.20
CA ALA A 355 -6.11 -9.38 -28.65
C ALA A 355 -6.43 -9.14 -30.12
N SER A 356 -6.10 -10.08 -31.00
CA SER A 356 -6.52 -10.12 -32.40
C SER A 356 -7.76 -11.01 -32.50
N LEU A 357 -8.94 -10.41 -32.47
CA LEU A 357 -10.22 -11.11 -32.52
C LEU A 357 -10.66 -11.36 -33.97
N LYS A 358 -10.88 -12.62 -34.33
CA LYS A 358 -11.31 -13.04 -35.67
C LYS A 358 -12.35 -14.14 -35.56
N LYS A 359 -13.53 -13.92 -36.14
CA LYS A 359 -14.68 -14.82 -36.00
C LYS A 359 -14.45 -16.17 -36.68
N GLY A 360 -13.69 -16.17 -37.79
CA GLY A 360 -13.42 -17.38 -38.56
C GLY A 360 -14.71 -18.04 -39.02
N SER A 361 -14.88 -19.32 -38.69
CA SER A 361 -16.09 -20.11 -38.94
C SER A 361 -17.06 -20.17 -37.75
N SER A 362 -16.72 -19.53 -36.64
CA SER A 362 -17.54 -19.56 -35.42
C SER A 362 -18.86 -18.82 -35.61
N GLU A 363 -19.93 -19.33 -35.02
CA GLU A 363 -21.22 -18.61 -34.97
C GLU A 363 -21.22 -17.52 -33.88
N ASN A 364 -20.38 -17.68 -32.86
CA ASN A 364 -20.25 -16.78 -31.71
C ASN A 364 -19.34 -15.58 -32.01
N LEU A 365 -19.37 -14.58 -31.11
CA LEU A 365 -18.40 -13.49 -31.16
C LEU A 365 -16.99 -14.00 -30.86
N PRO A 366 -15.97 -13.50 -31.59
CA PRO A 366 -14.59 -13.91 -31.36
C PRO A 366 -14.11 -13.54 -29.96
N ALA A 367 -13.29 -14.41 -29.36
CA ALA A 367 -12.84 -14.26 -27.99
C ALA A 367 -11.44 -14.80 -27.74
N VAL A 368 -10.73 -14.12 -26.83
CA VAL A 368 -9.51 -14.60 -26.18
C VAL A 368 -9.65 -14.42 -24.69
N SER A 369 -9.01 -15.30 -23.91
CA SER A 369 -9.01 -15.18 -22.45
C SER A 369 -7.64 -15.47 -21.88
N VAL A 370 -7.28 -14.73 -20.84
CA VAL A 370 -6.10 -14.98 -20.01
C VAL A 370 -6.57 -15.23 -18.59
N GLY A 371 -6.15 -16.32 -17.98
CA GLY A 371 -6.53 -16.64 -16.60
C GLY A 371 -5.34 -16.92 -15.73
N PHE A 372 -5.55 -16.90 -14.42
CA PHE A 372 -4.53 -17.23 -13.43
C PHE A 372 -5.08 -18.25 -12.44
N ASN A 373 -4.28 -19.26 -12.13
CA ASN A 373 -4.63 -20.31 -11.16
C ASN A 373 -4.22 -19.90 -9.75
N LEU A 374 -5.05 -20.25 -8.76
CA LEU A 374 -4.82 -19.91 -7.35
C LEU A 374 -3.92 -20.92 -6.64
N ALA A 375 -4.22 -22.20 -6.78
CA ALA A 375 -3.54 -23.29 -6.09
C ALA A 375 -3.36 -24.51 -7.00
N LYS A 376 -2.40 -25.37 -6.63
CA LYS A 376 -2.11 -26.63 -7.30
C LYS A 376 -2.03 -27.80 -6.32
N ASP A 377 -2.36 -28.98 -6.80
CA ASP A 377 -2.15 -30.23 -6.09
C ASP A 377 -0.66 -30.65 -6.11
N GLN A 378 -0.33 -31.76 -5.43
CA GLN A 378 1.03 -32.31 -5.38
C GLN A 378 1.56 -32.80 -6.73
N ALA A 379 0.68 -33.01 -7.71
CA ALA A 379 1.05 -33.37 -9.08
C ALA A 379 1.25 -32.12 -9.96
N GLY A 380 1.01 -30.93 -9.42
CA GLY A 380 1.12 -29.66 -10.12
C GLY A 380 -0.11 -29.31 -10.97
N ASN A 381 -1.25 -29.96 -10.76
CA ASN A 381 -2.50 -29.63 -11.44
C ASN A 381 -3.24 -28.52 -10.69
N PRO A 382 -3.87 -27.56 -11.40
CA PRO A 382 -4.72 -26.55 -10.77
C PRO A 382 -5.82 -27.19 -9.93
N THR A 383 -6.10 -26.60 -8.77
CA THR A 383 -7.11 -27.12 -7.84
C THR A 383 -7.85 -25.97 -7.17
N TYR A 384 -9.02 -26.27 -6.61
CA TYR A 384 -9.89 -25.26 -6.02
C TYR A 384 -9.52 -24.94 -4.58
N VAL A 385 -9.86 -23.72 -4.19
CA VAL A 385 -9.68 -23.17 -2.85
C VAL A 385 -10.94 -22.43 -2.40
N ASP A 386 -11.16 -22.38 -1.09
CA ASP A 386 -12.16 -21.49 -0.49
C ASP A 386 -11.59 -20.08 -0.33
N VAL A 387 -12.17 -19.14 -1.07
CA VAL A 387 -11.86 -17.71 -1.03
C VAL A 387 -13.08 -16.85 -0.70
N TRP A 388 -14.12 -17.44 -0.11
CA TRP A 388 -15.34 -16.71 0.23
C TRP A 388 -15.05 -15.49 1.11
N ASN A 389 -14.09 -15.61 2.02
CA ASN A 389 -13.62 -14.53 2.89
C ASN A 389 -12.99 -13.33 2.17
N TRP A 390 -12.61 -13.42 0.88
CA TRP A 390 -12.09 -12.28 0.12
C TRP A 390 -13.16 -11.23 -0.19
N ARG A 391 -14.44 -11.61 -0.09
CA ARG A 391 -15.64 -10.82 -0.40
C ARG A 391 -15.77 -10.36 -1.85
N GLY A 392 -14.74 -10.57 -2.67
CA GLY A 392 -14.67 -10.16 -4.08
C GLY A 392 -13.23 -10.04 -4.56
N ILE A 393 -13.08 -9.57 -5.80
CA ILE A 393 -11.80 -9.35 -6.48
C ILE A 393 -11.70 -7.89 -6.95
N CYS A 394 -10.57 -7.26 -6.71
CA CYS A 394 -10.20 -5.98 -7.32
C CYS A 394 -9.16 -6.18 -8.40
N VAL A 395 -9.29 -5.45 -9.51
CA VAL A 395 -8.45 -5.56 -10.69
C VAL A 395 -8.02 -4.17 -11.10
N GLU A 396 -6.71 -3.98 -11.26
CA GLU A 396 -6.15 -2.83 -11.95
C GLU A 396 -5.92 -3.20 -13.41
N TYR A 397 -6.52 -2.45 -14.34
CA TYR A 397 -6.54 -2.83 -15.75
C TYR A 397 -6.59 -1.63 -16.71
N TYR A 398 -6.25 -1.92 -17.96
CA TYR A 398 -6.48 -1.08 -19.12
C TYR A 398 -7.07 -1.98 -20.21
N SER A 399 -8.05 -1.50 -20.97
CA SER A 399 -8.58 -2.29 -22.08
C SER A 399 -9.32 -1.44 -23.11
N GLU A 400 -9.04 -1.67 -24.39
CA GLU A 400 -9.75 -1.04 -25.51
C GLU A 400 -11.13 -1.65 -25.80
N ALA A 401 -11.46 -2.77 -25.13
CA ALA A 401 -12.74 -3.46 -25.15
C ALA A 401 -13.19 -3.79 -23.71
N ASP A 402 -14.47 -4.12 -23.53
CA ASP A 402 -14.93 -4.62 -22.24
C ASP A 402 -14.26 -5.96 -21.89
N ILE A 403 -13.98 -6.19 -20.61
CA ILE A 403 -13.43 -7.46 -20.10
C ILE A 403 -14.51 -8.14 -19.25
N SER A 404 -14.76 -9.42 -19.52
CA SER A 404 -15.54 -10.28 -18.65
C SER A 404 -14.61 -11.02 -17.69
N VAL A 405 -14.77 -10.80 -16.40
CA VAL A 405 -14.06 -11.54 -15.34
C VAL A 405 -14.90 -12.77 -14.99
N GLU A 406 -14.40 -13.95 -15.32
CA GLU A 406 -15.05 -15.25 -15.13
C GLU A 406 -14.39 -16.01 -13.97
N LEU A 407 -15.20 -16.61 -13.09
CA LEU A 407 -14.75 -17.45 -11.98
C LEU A 407 -14.58 -18.90 -12.45
N VAL A 408 -13.36 -19.42 -12.39
CA VAL A 408 -13.03 -20.78 -12.85
C VAL A 408 -13.27 -21.76 -11.71
N LEU A 409 -14.15 -22.74 -11.94
CA LEU A 409 -14.49 -23.78 -10.97
C LEU A 409 -13.76 -25.08 -11.32
N PRO A 410 -13.82 -26.13 -10.48
CA PRO A 410 -13.37 -27.47 -10.83
C PRO A 410 -14.01 -27.98 -12.12
N ASP A 411 -13.29 -28.82 -12.86
CA ASP A 411 -13.71 -29.34 -14.17
C ASP A 411 -15.13 -29.90 -14.16
N TYR A 412 -15.50 -30.68 -13.14
CA TYR A 412 -16.85 -31.26 -13.05
C TYR A 412 -17.95 -30.20 -12.92
N LEU A 413 -17.69 -29.06 -12.25
CA LEU A 413 -18.64 -27.94 -12.17
C LEU A 413 -18.66 -27.13 -13.46
N ASN A 414 -17.49 -26.92 -14.08
CA ASN A 414 -17.41 -26.24 -15.38
C ASN A 414 -18.19 -27.03 -16.45
N GLU A 415 -18.06 -28.36 -16.48
CA GLU A 415 -18.80 -29.24 -17.38
C GLU A 415 -20.31 -29.19 -17.14
N LEU A 416 -20.75 -29.20 -15.88
CA LEU A 416 -22.17 -29.07 -15.53
C LEU A 416 -22.76 -27.71 -15.94
N LEU A 417 -21.94 -26.65 -15.92
CA LEU A 417 -22.29 -25.32 -16.41
C LEU A 417 -22.10 -25.17 -17.92
N GLU A 418 -21.72 -26.22 -18.64
CA GLU A 418 -21.39 -26.15 -20.07
C GLU A 418 -20.37 -25.04 -20.40
N TYR A 419 -19.43 -24.79 -19.46
CA TYR A 419 -18.44 -23.72 -19.50
C TYR A 419 -19.01 -22.29 -19.50
N ASN A 420 -20.26 -22.12 -19.09
CA ASN A 420 -20.88 -20.83 -18.82
C ASN A 420 -20.61 -20.42 -17.36
N LEU A 421 -19.42 -19.88 -17.13
CA LEU A 421 -18.93 -19.56 -15.80
C LEU A 421 -19.64 -18.32 -15.19
N PRO A 422 -19.72 -18.22 -13.85
CA PRO A 422 -20.14 -16.99 -13.19
C PRO A 422 -19.22 -15.85 -13.60
N ALA A 423 -19.80 -14.74 -14.06
CA ALA A 423 -19.05 -13.65 -14.67
C ALA A 423 -19.52 -12.28 -14.18
N ALA A 424 -18.58 -11.34 -14.14
CA ALA A 424 -18.81 -9.93 -13.88
C ALA A 424 -18.02 -9.07 -14.89
N LYS A 425 -18.47 -7.84 -15.14
CA LYS A 425 -17.97 -7.02 -16.24
C LYS A 425 -17.06 -5.88 -15.75
N LEU A 426 -15.90 -5.75 -16.38
CA LEU A 426 -15.05 -4.55 -16.35
C LEU A 426 -15.28 -3.76 -17.62
N SER A 427 -15.53 -2.45 -17.47
CA SER A 427 -15.84 -1.58 -18.61
C SER A 427 -14.58 -1.26 -19.40
N LYS A 428 -14.70 -1.02 -20.70
CA LYS A 428 -13.60 -0.45 -21.49
C LYS A 428 -13.00 0.78 -20.79
N SER A 429 -11.67 0.81 -20.65
CA SER A 429 -10.93 1.94 -20.11
C SER A 429 -9.64 2.19 -20.91
N LEU A 430 -9.49 3.43 -21.41
CA LEU A 430 -8.30 3.89 -22.15
C LEU A 430 -7.22 4.49 -21.22
N THR A 431 -7.43 4.40 -19.92
CA THR A 431 -6.45 4.72 -18.87
C THR A 431 -6.40 3.57 -17.89
N ILE A 432 -5.37 3.52 -17.06
CA ILE A 432 -5.33 2.54 -15.97
C ILE A 432 -6.48 2.84 -15.01
N GLU A 433 -7.35 1.87 -14.79
CA GLU A 433 -8.47 1.95 -13.88
C GLU A 433 -8.39 0.81 -12.87
N LYS A 434 -8.81 1.10 -11.64
CA LYS A 434 -9.04 0.11 -10.60
C LYS A 434 -10.53 -0.13 -10.43
N SER A 435 -10.95 -1.37 -10.58
CA SER A 435 -12.34 -1.78 -10.37
C SER A 435 -12.42 -2.94 -9.40
N CYS A 436 -13.39 -2.92 -8.51
CA CYS A 436 -13.62 -3.94 -7.49
C CYS A 436 -14.99 -4.58 -7.70
N LEU A 437 -15.00 -5.91 -7.78
CA LEU A 437 -16.15 -6.76 -8.02
C LEU A 437 -16.38 -7.61 -6.77
N SER A 438 -17.45 -7.33 -6.04
CA SER A 438 -17.91 -8.21 -4.96
C SER A 438 -18.36 -9.56 -5.51
N TRP A 439 -18.42 -10.59 -4.66
CA TRP A 439 -19.02 -11.87 -5.06
C TRP A 439 -20.46 -11.74 -5.55
N ASN A 440 -21.17 -10.73 -5.03
CA ASN A 440 -22.52 -10.39 -5.44
C ASN A 440 -22.60 -9.63 -6.76
N ASP A 441 -21.50 -9.38 -7.46
CA ASP A 441 -21.52 -8.81 -8.82
C ASP A 441 -21.51 -9.91 -9.90
N PHE A 442 -21.14 -11.14 -9.55
CA PHE A 442 -21.04 -12.24 -10.50
C PHE A 442 -22.41 -12.87 -10.78
N ARG A 443 -22.70 -13.11 -12.06
CA ARG A 443 -23.95 -13.69 -12.54
C ARG A 443 -23.67 -14.82 -13.52
N LEU A 444 -24.56 -15.80 -13.56
CA LEU A 444 -24.57 -16.78 -14.65
C LEU A 444 -25.18 -16.17 -15.92
N PRO A 445 -24.75 -16.60 -17.12
CA PRO A 445 -25.43 -16.26 -18.36
C PRO A 445 -26.92 -16.66 -18.34
N GLU A 446 -27.76 -15.85 -18.99
CA GLU A 446 -29.18 -16.16 -19.12
C GLU A 446 -29.40 -17.45 -19.96
N GLY A 447 -30.37 -18.27 -19.55
CA GLY A 447 -30.76 -19.47 -20.32
C GLY A 447 -30.07 -20.79 -19.96
N LEU A 448 -29.28 -20.84 -18.88
CA LEU A 448 -28.70 -22.09 -18.36
C LEU A 448 -29.79 -23.03 -17.81
N GLU A 449 -29.99 -24.18 -18.47
CA GLU A 449 -30.99 -25.20 -18.09
C GLU A 449 -30.50 -26.16 -16.98
N ASN A 450 -29.17 -26.30 -16.78
CA ASN A 450 -28.56 -27.31 -15.90
C ASN A 450 -28.35 -26.86 -14.44
N VAL A 451 -28.88 -25.70 -14.04
CA VAL A 451 -28.73 -25.14 -12.69
C VAL A 451 -29.15 -26.14 -11.57
N PRO A 452 -30.21 -26.96 -11.71
CA PRO A 452 -30.59 -27.92 -10.68
C PRO A 452 -29.54 -29.01 -10.39
N ALA A 453 -28.75 -29.40 -11.39
CA ALA A 453 -27.68 -30.39 -11.23
C ALA A 453 -26.49 -29.80 -10.46
N VAL A 454 -26.13 -28.55 -10.75
CA VAL A 454 -25.09 -27.80 -10.03
C VAL A 454 -25.50 -27.57 -8.58
N LEU A 455 -26.75 -27.14 -8.34
CA LEU A 455 -27.29 -26.95 -6.99
C LEU A 455 -27.24 -28.23 -6.15
N LYS A 456 -27.46 -29.40 -6.78
CA LYS A 456 -27.39 -30.71 -6.10
C LYS A 456 -25.97 -31.06 -5.66
N GLU A 457 -24.96 -30.73 -6.45
CA GLU A 457 -23.55 -30.92 -6.08
C GLU A 457 -23.14 -29.94 -4.97
N TYR A 458 -23.56 -28.68 -5.03
CA TYR A 458 -23.32 -27.70 -3.96
C TYR A 458 -23.96 -28.10 -2.61
N LYS A 459 -25.17 -28.68 -2.64
CA LYS A 459 -25.89 -29.15 -1.44
C LYS A 459 -25.30 -30.41 -0.78
N ARG A 460 -24.29 -31.07 -1.38
CA ARG A 460 -23.56 -32.14 -0.70
C ARG A 460 -22.59 -31.63 0.36
N ASN A 461 -22.31 -30.33 0.39
CA ASN A 461 -21.49 -29.70 1.41
C ASN A 461 -22.30 -29.49 2.71
N PRO A 462 -21.84 -30.00 3.88
CA PRO A 462 -22.55 -29.86 5.16
C PRO A 462 -22.72 -28.41 5.66
N ASN A 463 -22.03 -27.43 5.07
CA ASN A 463 -22.20 -25.99 5.40
C ASN A 463 -23.16 -25.25 4.44
N ALA A 464 -23.67 -25.90 3.38
CA ALA A 464 -24.55 -25.28 2.38
C ALA A 464 -26.06 -25.40 2.70
N ASP A 465 -26.39 -25.81 3.93
CA ASP A 465 -27.73 -26.23 4.38
C ASP A 465 -28.80 -25.12 4.43
N THR A 466 -28.50 -23.90 3.98
CA THR A 466 -29.43 -22.74 4.07
C THR A 466 -30.10 -22.32 2.77
N LEU A 467 -29.66 -22.80 1.60
CA LEU A 467 -30.23 -22.38 0.30
C LEU A 467 -31.39 -23.29 -0.14
N GLU A 468 -32.62 -22.83 0.08
CA GLU A 468 -33.82 -23.64 -0.16
C GLU A 468 -34.27 -23.63 -1.64
N SER A 469 -33.91 -22.61 -2.43
CA SER A 469 -34.42 -22.43 -3.81
C SER A 469 -33.35 -22.14 -4.88
N GLU A 470 -33.72 -22.41 -6.14
CA GLU A 470 -32.87 -22.16 -7.33
C GLU A 470 -32.59 -20.66 -7.54
N ASP A 471 -33.59 -19.81 -7.33
CA ASP A 471 -33.48 -18.36 -7.49
C ASP A 471 -32.52 -17.75 -6.45
N GLU A 472 -32.58 -18.27 -5.22
CA GLU A 472 -31.68 -17.85 -4.14
C GLU A 472 -30.23 -18.26 -4.44
N TRP A 473 -30.00 -19.46 -4.96
CA TRP A 473 -28.67 -19.88 -5.39
C TRP A 473 -28.14 -19.03 -6.56
N LYS A 474 -28.97 -18.75 -7.57
CA LYS A 474 -28.60 -17.87 -8.69
C LYS A 474 -28.21 -16.46 -8.22
N SER A 475 -28.86 -15.95 -7.19
CA SER A 475 -28.55 -14.62 -6.62
C SER A 475 -27.22 -14.56 -5.85
N HIS A 476 -26.72 -15.70 -5.36
CA HIS A 476 -25.46 -15.81 -4.61
C HIS A 476 -24.40 -16.63 -5.35
N VAL A 477 -24.52 -16.77 -6.67
CA VAL A 477 -23.66 -17.68 -7.45
C VAL A 477 -22.17 -17.35 -7.31
N GLY A 478 -21.80 -16.07 -7.20
CA GLY A 478 -20.40 -15.69 -6.97
C GLY A 478 -19.89 -16.10 -5.59
N GLU A 479 -20.73 -16.01 -4.54
CA GLU A 479 -20.37 -16.46 -3.20
C GLU A 479 -20.21 -17.99 -3.18
N GLN A 480 -21.08 -18.72 -3.87
CA GLN A 480 -20.95 -20.18 -3.99
C GLN A 480 -19.73 -20.58 -4.81
N ALA A 481 -19.45 -19.88 -5.91
CA ALA A 481 -18.25 -20.07 -6.71
C ALA A 481 -16.96 -19.84 -5.90
N SER A 482 -16.97 -18.84 -5.01
CA SER A 482 -15.81 -18.49 -4.19
C SER A 482 -15.40 -19.59 -3.20
N LEU A 483 -16.31 -20.48 -2.79
CA LEU A 483 -15.99 -21.63 -1.93
C LEU A 483 -15.19 -22.73 -2.65
N ARG A 484 -15.19 -22.73 -3.99
CA ARG A 484 -14.53 -23.74 -4.83
C ARG A 484 -13.85 -23.07 -6.02
N LEU A 485 -13.09 -22.00 -5.80
CA LEU A 485 -12.47 -21.25 -6.89
C LEU A 485 -11.12 -21.86 -7.27
N VAL A 486 -10.92 -22.23 -8.53
CA VAL A 486 -9.64 -22.71 -9.07
C VAL A 486 -8.78 -21.54 -9.55
N GLY A 487 -9.42 -20.55 -10.15
CA GLY A 487 -8.76 -19.45 -10.84
C GLY A 487 -9.73 -18.36 -11.24
N VAL A 488 -9.20 -17.29 -11.80
CA VAL A 488 -9.99 -16.21 -12.38
C VAL A 488 -9.51 -15.98 -13.79
N LYS A 489 -10.45 -15.72 -14.70
CA LYS A 489 -10.20 -15.57 -16.12
C LYS A 489 -10.71 -14.23 -16.64
N PHE A 490 -9.87 -13.51 -17.37
CA PHE A 490 -10.18 -12.26 -18.04
C PHE A 490 -10.42 -12.54 -19.51
N LYS A 491 -11.68 -12.46 -19.93
CA LYS A 491 -12.11 -12.74 -21.29
C LYS A 491 -12.43 -11.45 -22.03
N ILE A 492 -11.81 -11.28 -23.18
CA ILE A 492 -12.11 -10.20 -24.12
C ILE A 492 -12.92 -10.81 -25.26
N GLN A 493 -14.17 -10.37 -25.40
CA GLN A 493 -15.08 -10.82 -26.44
C GLN A 493 -15.76 -9.60 -27.05
N SER A 494 -15.54 -9.37 -28.33
CA SER A 494 -16.01 -8.18 -29.06
C SER A 494 -16.14 -8.49 -30.55
N ASP A 495 -16.52 -7.50 -31.35
CA ASP A 495 -16.44 -7.56 -32.81
C ASP A 495 -15.01 -7.79 -33.29
N GLU A 496 -14.87 -8.29 -34.52
CA GLU A 496 -13.56 -8.50 -35.15
C GLU A 496 -12.70 -7.24 -35.12
N GLY A 497 -11.45 -7.39 -34.70
CA GLY A 497 -10.57 -6.25 -34.51
C GLY A 497 -9.35 -6.57 -33.67
N ASN A 498 -8.53 -5.54 -33.46
CA ASN A 498 -7.39 -5.61 -32.57
C ASN A 498 -7.64 -4.72 -31.36
N TYR A 499 -7.46 -5.25 -30.16
CA TYR A 499 -7.71 -4.55 -28.91
C TYR A 499 -6.51 -4.72 -27.99
N ASN A 500 -5.88 -3.62 -27.60
CA ASN A 500 -4.84 -3.63 -26.58
C ASN A 500 -5.50 -3.78 -25.20
N PHE A 501 -4.89 -4.58 -24.33
CA PHE A 501 -5.32 -4.76 -22.95
C PHE A 501 -4.12 -4.92 -22.01
N GLY A 502 -4.35 -4.67 -20.72
CA GLY A 502 -3.39 -4.85 -19.65
C GLY A 502 -4.04 -5.16 -18.31
N ILE A 503 -3.44 -6.04 -17.53
CA ILE A 503 -3.80 -6.38 -16.15
C ILE A 503 -2.59 -6.09 -15.25
N GLY A 504 -2.73 -5.13 -14.34
CA GLY A 504 -1.63 -4.59 -13.54
C GLY A 504 -1.50 -5.26 -12.19
N ALA A 505 -2.63 -5.49 -11.53
CA ALA A 505 -2.71 -6.11 -10.23
C ALA A 505 -4.07 -6.77 -10.03
N ILE A 506 -4.07 -7.82 -9.21
CA ILE A 506 -5.30 -8.52 -8.78
C ILE A 506 -5.24 -8.62 -7.26
N GLY A 507 -6.30 -8.18 -6.57
CA GLY A 507 -6.41 -8.19 -5.11
C GLY A 507 -7.80 -8.63 -4.64
N SER A 508 -8.01 -8.74 -3.33
CA SER A 508 -9.33 -8.99 -2.74
C SER A 508 -10.06 -7.70 -2.38
N VAL A 509 -11.40 -7.73 -2.32
CA VAL A 509 -12.25 -6.58 -1.92
C VAL A 509 -12.10 -6.22 -0.44
N PHE A 510 -11.61 -7.14 0.39
CA PHE A 510 -11.36 -6.94 1.81
C PHE A 510 -10.39 -5.78 2.15
N ARG A 511 -9.72 -5.20 1.14
CA ARG A 511 -9.06 -3.89 1.25
C ARG A 511 -9.79 -2.85 0.41
N GLU A 512 -10.62 -2.02 1.04
CA GLU A 512 -10.65 -0.62 0.60
C GLU A 512 -9.21 -0.10 0.77
N PHE A 513 -8.49 0.06 -0.33
CA PHE A 513 -7.21 0.75 -0.32
C PHE A 513 -7.48 2.21 0.02
N LYS A 514 -7.47 2.55 1.30
CA LYS A 514 -7.12 3.91 1.71
C LYS A 514 -5.68 4.15 1.27
N SER A 515 -5.45 5.25 0.58
CA SER A 515 -4.12 5.71 0.18
C SER A 515 -3.18 5.72 1.40
N ASN A 516 -2.08 4.97 1.30
CA ASN A 516 -0.97 4.96 2.26
C ASN A 516 -0.53 6.39 2.58
N THR A 517 -0.89 6.91 3.75
CA THR A 517 -0.19 8.06 4.36
C THR A 517 -0.01 7.97 5.87
N ASP A 518 -0.64 7.03 6.58
CA ASP A 518 -0.52 6.95 8.06
C ASP A 518 -0.24 5.53 8.59
N LEU A 519 0.49 4.68 7.85
CA LEU A 519 0.97 3.42 8.43
C LEU A 519 2.45 3.54 8.86
N PRO A 520 2.81 3.17 10.11
CA PRO A 520 4.17 3.24 10.60
C PRO A 520 5.12 2.35 9.79
N ILE A 521 6.35 2.82 9.65
CA ILE A 521 7.41 2.22 8.83
C ILE A 521 7.86 0.89 9.46
N CYS A 522 7.61 -0.22 8.78
CA CYS A 522 8.18 -1.53 9.08
C CYS A 522 9.69 -1.56 8.63
N ILE A 523 10.67 -1.62 9.55
CA ILE A 523 12.12 -1.65 9.23
C ILE A 523 12.66 -3.09 9.09
N SER A 524 13.39 -3.38 8.00
CA SER A 524 13.96 -4.71 7.68
C SER A 524 15.38 -4.94 8.23
N GLU A 525 15.61 -6.14 8.77
CA GLU A 525 16.94 -6.79 8.91
C GLU A 525 16.70 -8.29 9.10
N GLY A 526 17.08 -9.12 8.12
CA GLY A 526 17.22 -10.57 8.29
C GLY A 526 15.93 -11.41 8.16
N LYS A 527 16.09 -12.59 7.55
CA LYS A 527 15.06 -13.56 7.15
C LYS A 527 14.15 -13.99 8.31
N GLY A 528 12.95 -13.41 8.32
CA GLY A 528 11.79 -13.74 9.15
C GLY A 528 10.71 -12.71 8.86
N SER A 529 9.45 -13.11 8.76
CA SER A 529 8.31 -12.21 8.53
C SER A 529 8.34 -11.06 9.55
N LYS A 530 8.51 -9.80 9.10
CA LYS A 530 8.69 -8.63 9.99
C LYS A 530 7.43 -7.78 10.11
N MET A 531 7.14 -7.45 11.37
CA MET A 531 6.00 -6.70 11.89
C MET A 531 6.32 -5.20 12.03
N CYS A 532 5.31 -4.33 12.06
CA CYS A 532 5.52 -2.89 12.19
C CYS A 532 5.84 -2.49 13.64
N GLU A 533 6.62 -1.40 13.80
CA GLU A 533 6.97 -0.83 15.11
C GLU A 533 5.68 -0.32 15.77
N GLY A 534 5.25 -0.94 16.87
CA GLY A 534 4.00 -0.60 17.57
C GLY A 534 2.97 -1.72 17.71
N ASP A 535 3.02 -2.71 16.82
CA ASP A 535 2.10 -3.84 16.86
C ASP A 535 2.42 -4.76 18.06
N LEU A 536 1.42 -4.93 18.92
CA LEU A 536 1.44 -5.84 20.05
C LEU A 536 0.94 -7.23 19.62
N MET A 537 0.00 -7.31 18.67
CA MET A 537 -0.44 -8.54 18.03
C MET A 537 -0.88 -8.24 16.61
N SER A 538 -0.48 -9.06 15.66
CA SER A 538 -1.05 -9.01 14.30
C SER A 538 -1.17 -10.41 13.74
N ALA A 539 -2.41 -10.79 13.45
CA ALA A 539 -2.72 -12.10 12.90
C ALA A 539 -2.17 -12.31 11.49
N THR A 540 -1.90 -11.21 10.76
CA THR A 540 -1.23 -11.24 9.45
C THR A 540 0.17 -11.88 9.52
N PHE A 541 0.79 -11.91 10.70
CA PHE A 541 2.11 -12.50 10.92
C PHE A 541 2.04 -13.84 11.67
N GLY A 542 0.85 -14.44 11.83
CA GLY A 542 0.68 -15.72 12.52
C GLY A 542 1.09 -15.67 13.99
N MET A 543 0.94 -14.50 14.65
CA MET A 543 1.31 -14.34 16.06
C MET A 543 0.15 -14.71 16.97
N PRO A 544 0.26 -15.80 17.73
CA PRO A 544 -0.81 -16.24 18.61
C PRO A 544 -0.86 -15.52 19.96
N ARG A 545 0.20 -14.80 20.31
CA ARG A 545 0.35 -14.08 21.59
C ARG A 545 0.45 -12.59 21.37
N VAL A 546 -0.03 -11.84 22.36
CA VAL A 546 0.23 -10.40 22.44
C VAL A 546 1.64 -10.18 22.98
N ARG A 547 2.50 -9.47 22.25
CA ARG A 547 3.86 -9.09 22.65
C ARG A 547 3.81 -7.96 23.68
N THR A 548 3.62 -8.34 24.93
CA THR A 548 3.51 -7.43 26.06
C THR A 548 4.87 -7.03 26.64
N ASP A 549 5.95 -7.65 26.14
CA ASP A 549 7.36 -7.30 26.41
C ASP A 549 7.80 -6.02 25.71
N LEU A 550 7.08 -5.61 24.66
CA LEU A 550 7.41 -4.40 23.93
C LEU A 550 6.96 -3.15 24.66
N TYR A 551 7.91 -2.24 24.78
CA TYR A 551 7.77 -0.93 25.39
C TYR A 551 7.62 -0.91 26.92
N VAL A 552 7.56 -2.05 27.61
CA VAL A 552 7.72 -2.06 29.08
C VAL A 552 9.22 -1.92 29.37
N GLY A 553 9.66 -0.74 29.84
CA GLY A 553 11.09 -0.41 29.97
C GLY A 553 11.88 -1.49 30.68
N GLY A 554 13.03 -1.90 30.12
CA GLY A 554 13.80 -3.08 30.57
C GLY A 554 14.23 -3.10 32.05
N ASP A 555 14.15 -1.96 32.76
CA ASP A 555 14.46 -1.84 34.19
C ASP A 555 13.20 -1.89 35.10
N SER A 556 12.00 -2.04 34.54
CA SER A 556 10.71 -1.91 35.25
C SER A 556 10.04 -3.25 35.63
N TRP A 557 10.57 -4.38 35.15
CA TRP A 557 10.06 -5.69 35.54
C TRP A 557 10.51 -6.06 36.96
N PRO A 558 9.60 -6.40 37.88
CA PRO A 558 9.99 -6.99 39.16
C PRO A 558 10.80 -8.28 38.91
N ALA A 559 11.81 -8.55 39.75
CA ALA A 559 12.58 -9.78 39.63
C ALA A 559 11.64 -11.00 39.68
N ASN A 560 11.74 -11.91 38.70
CA ASN A 560 10.90 -13.10 38.49
C ASN A 560 9.51 -12.84 37.85
N VAL A 561 9.37 -11.81 37.03
CA VAL A 561 8.17 -11.56 36.21
C VAL A 561 8.55 -11.56 34.74
N ALA A 562 7.78 -12.27 33.91
CA ALA A 562 7.97 -12.33 32.46
C ALA A 562 6.71 -11.85 31.73
N ALA A 563 6.90 -11.29 30.52
CA ALA A 563 5.81 -11.03 29.59
C ALA A 563 5.06 -12.33 29.28
N ASN A 564 3.74 -12.28 29.24
CA ASN A 564 2.90 -13.47 29.11
C ASN A 564 2.18 -13.49 27.75
N GLY A 565 1.29 -12.52 27.52
CA GLY A 565 0.60 -12.36 26.23
C GLY A 565 -0.38 -13.48 25.89
N ILE A 566 -0.62 -14.42 26.81
CA ILE A 566 -1.48 -15.60 26.62
C ILE A 566 -2.95 -15.20 26.74
N TRP A 567 -3.74 -15.65 25.77
CA TRP A 567 -5.19 -15.50 25.75
C TRP A 567 -5.89 -16.47 26.71
N PHE A 568 -6.99 -16.02 27.29
CA PHE A 568 -7.90 -16.80 28.12
C PHE A 568 -9.36 -16.53 27.74
N VAL A 569 -10.23 -17.46 28.10
CA VAL A 569 -11.68 -17.37 27.91
C VAL A 569 -12.37 -17.61 29.24
N GLU A 570 -13.35 -16.77 29.57
CA GLU A 570 -14.26 -16.97 30.70
C GLU A 570 -15.71 -16.93 30.21
N THR A 571 -16.58 -17.69 30.87
CA THR A 571 -18.03 -17.67 30.60
C THR A 571 -18.81 -17.29 31.85
N ASP A 572 -20.10 -17.04 31.67
CA ASP A 572 -21.04 -16.72 32.76
C ASP A 572 -21.49 -17.94 33.60
N ALA A 573 -20.89 -19.11 33.39
CA ALA A 573 -21.27 -20.36 34.05
C ALA A 573 -21.25 -20.26 35.59
N GLU A 574 -20.24 -19.60 36.16
CA GLU A 574 -20.15 -19.41 37.62
C GLU A 574 -21.27 -18.53 38.20
N LYS A 575 -21.94 -17.73 37.36
CA LYS A 575 -23.08 -16.88 37.72
C LYS A 575 -24.43 -17.54 37.38
N GLY A 576 -24.42 -18.81 36.99
CA GLY A 576 -25.61 -19.57 36.61
C GLY A 576 -26.06 -19.36 35.15
N GLY A 577 -25.23 -18.74 34.32
CA GLY A 577 -25.41 -18.67 32.88
C GLY A 577 -25.06 -19.99 32.20
N ASN A 578 -25.42 -20.12 30.93
CA ASN A 578 -25.13 -21.30 30.11
C ASN A 578 -24.44 -20.91 28.79
N SER A 579 -23.76 -19.76 28.79
CA SER A 579 -23.05 -19.29 27.61
C SER A 579 -21.82 -20.16 27.33
N SER A 580 -21.55 -20.40 26.06
CA SER A 580 -20.47 -21.24 25.61
C SER A 580 -19.78 -20.64 24.39
N VAL A 581 -18.60 -21.15 24.08
CA VAL A 581 -17.85 -20.83 22.87
C VAL A 581 -17.76 -22.10 22.04
N SER A 582 -18.01 -22.00 20.73
CA SER A 582 -18.15 -23.16 19.85
C SER A 582 -16.99 -24.17 20.01
N GLU A 583 -17.32 -25.42 20.36
CA GLU A 583 -16.40 -26.53 20.64
C GLU A 583 -15.85 -27.20 19.37
N SER A 584 -15.26 -26.46 18.42
CA SER A 584 -14.33 -27.11 17.48
C SER A 584 -13.01 -27.41 18.22
N PHE A 585 -13.09 -28.30 19.21
CA PHE A 585 -11.95 -28.94 19.85
C PHE A 585 -12.14 -30.45 19.83
N VAL A 586 -11.31 -31.14 19.04
CA VAL A 586 -10.95 -32.52 19.38
C VAL A 586 -10.20 -32.42 20.70
N GLN A 587 -10.73 -33.03 21.76
CA GLN A 587 -9.98 -33.28 23.00
C GLN A 587 -8.64 -33.93 22.66
N TYR A 588 -7.57 -33.13 22.54
CA TYR A 588 -6.23 -33.63 22.78
C TYR A 588 -6.12 -33.86 24.27
N SER A 589 -6.36 -35.10 24.67
CA SER A 589 -6.20 -35.55 26.05
C SER A 589 -4.77 -35.26 26.51
N GLY A 590 -4.57 -34.16 27.25
CA GLY A 590 -3.36 -33.94 28.05
C GLY A 590 -2.68 -32.58 27.99
N ARG A 591 -3.18 -31.56 27.27
CA ARG A 591 -2.61 -30.19 27.31
C ARG A 591 -3.66 -29.13 27.62
N THR A 592 -3.27 -28.11 28.37
CA THR A 592 -4.15 -27.07 28.91
C THR A 592 -4.53 -26.01 27.85
N ASN A 593 -5.59 -25.24 28.13
CA ASN A 593 -6.36 -24.41 27.18
C ASN A 593 -5.57 -23.32 26.41
N ALA A 594 -4.34 -22.98 26.81
CA ALA A 594 -3.55 -21.89 26.20
C ALA A 594 -3.01 -22.24 24.80
N ASP A 595 -2.56 -23.48 24.58
CA ASP A 595 -2.04 -23.96 23.27
C ASP A 595 -3.12 -23.92 22.16
N THR A 596 -4.40 -23.84 22.54
CA THR A 596 -5.54 -24.02 21.61
C THR A 596 -6.01 -22.73 20.96
N LEU A 597 -5.67 -21.58 21.53
CA LEU A 597 -5.88 -20.27 20.90
C LEU A 597 -4.79 -19.94 19.89
N GLU A 598 -3.61 -20.55 20.02
CA GLU A 598 -2.49 -20.31 19.11
C GLU A 598 -2.74 -20.84 17.70
N LEU A 599 -3.52 -21.91 17.57
CA LEU A 599 -3.86 -22.54 16.29
C LEU A 599 -4.95 -21.79 15.50
N LEU A 600 -5.61 -20.78 16.08
CA LEU A 600 -6.79 -20.11 15.48
C LEU A 600 -6.47 -18.84 14.74
N VAL A 601 -5.30 -18.25 15.00
CA VAL A 601 -4.83 -17.07 14.27
C VAL A 601 -4.72 -17.36 12.77
N ASP A 602 -4.47 -18.63 12.41
CA ASP A 602 -4.29 -19.09 11.04
C ASP A 602 -5.61 -19.27 10.26
N ASP A 603 -6.73 -19.63 10.91
CA ASP A 603 -8.00 -19.95 10.22
C ASP A 603 -8.85 -18.72 9.88
N CYS A 604 -8.74 -17.64 10.66
CA CYS A 604 -9.61 -16.47 10.51
C CYS A 604 -8.89 -15.12 10.59
N LEU A 605 -7.57 -15.14 10.47
CA LEU A 605 -6.71 -13.96 10.44
C LEU A 605 -6.98 -13.04 11.65
N GLY A 606 -7.14 -13.66 12.82
CA GLY A 606 -7.43 -13.01 14.11
C GLY A 606 -7.80 -14.01 15.20
N VAL A 607 -7.98 -13.53 16.42
CA VAL A 607 -8.63 -14.29 17.49
C VAL A 607 -10.13 -14.23 17.22
N CYS A 608 -10.67 -15.23 16.52
CA CYS A 608 -12.09 -15.30 16.20
C CYS A 608 -12.79 -16.50 16.86
N ARG A 609 -14.03 -16.27 17.31
CA ARG A 609 -14.89 -17.33 17.85
C ARG A 609 -16.37 -17.03 17.64
N SER A 610 -17.12 -18.10 17.36
CA SER A 610 -18.56 -18.13 17.56
C SER A 610 -18.86 -18.41 19.02
N MET A 611 -19.73 -17.60 19.59
CA MET A 611 -20.21 -17.70 20.96
C MET A 611 -21.70 -17.99 20.91
N ASP A 612 -22.15 -18.90 21.76
CA ASP A 612 -23.56 -19.06 22.05
C ASP A 612 -23.83 -18.42 23.42
N LEU A 613 -24.49 -17.25 23.42
CA LEU A 613 -24.88 -16.58 24.66
C LEU A 613 -26.23 -17.09 25.13
N ARG A 614 -26.27 -17.69 26.33
CA ARG A 614 -27.49 -18.24 26.93
C ARG A 614 -27.60 -17.83 28.39
N ARG A 615 -28.67 -17.11 28.74
CA ARG A 615 -28.91 -16.59 30.10
C ARG A 615 -29.00 -17.70 31.15
N GLY A 616 -29.52 -18.87 30.82
CA GLY A 616 -29.71 -19.95 31.79
C GLY A 616 -30.53 -19.50 33.00
N THR A 617 -29.94 -19.53 34.19
CA THR A 617 -30.58 -19.13 35.46
C THR A 617 -30.09 -17.80 36.02
N MET A 618 -29.16 -17.12 35.33
CA MET A 618 -28.59 -15.87 35.83
C MET A 618 -29.61 -14.71 35.75
N ALA A 619 -29.49 -13.77 36.68
CA ALA A 619 -30.36 -12.59 36.71
C ALA A 619 -29.91 -11.47 35.74
N GLY A 620 -28.67 -11.52 35.26
CA GLY A 620 -28.09 -10.55 34.34
C GLY A 620 -28.14 -10.98 32.88
N ASP A 621 -27.44 -10.21 32.04
CA ASP A 621 -27.26 -10.53 30.63
C ASP A 621 -26.17 -11.60 30.46
N PRO A 622 -26.39 -12.63 29.63
CA PRO A 622 -25.37 -13.62 29.33
C PRO A 622 -24.14 -12.99 28.68
N TYR A 623 -22.97 -13.54 28.99
CA TYR A 623 -21.71 -13.02 28.50
C TYR A 623 -20.63 -14.10 28.31
N VAL A 624 -19.70 -13.78 27.43
CA VAL A 624 -18.41 -14.45 27.26
C VAL A 624 -17.31 -13.39 27.31
N VAL A 625 -16.19 -13.72 27.93
CA VAL A 625 -15.01 -12.86 28.01
C VAL A 625 -13.86 -13.52 27.26
N PHE A 626 -13.23 -12.78 26.37
CA PHE A 626 -11.89 -13.09 25.86
C PHE A 626 -10.92 -12.12 26.49
N GLY A 627 -9.77 -12.56 26.97
CA GLY A 627 -8.77 -11.63 27.48
C GLY A 627 -7.37 -12.15 27.29
N PHE A 628 -6.38 -11.32 27.54
CA PHE A 628 -4.99 -11.75 27.58
C PHE A 628 -4.27 -11.14 28.78
N ASN A 629 -3.36 -11.93 29.36
CA ASN A 629 -2.55 -11.49 30.49
C ASN A 629 -1.33 -10.71 30.00
N LEU A 630 -0.99 -9.63 30.69
CA LEU A 630 0.18 -8.81 30.33
C LEU A 630 1.48 -9.45 30.82
N ALA A 631 1.46 -9.98 32.04
CA ALA A 631 2.62 -10.54 32.71
C ALA A 631 2.25 -11.70 33.63
N GLY A 632 3.21 -12.59 33.91
CA GLY A 632 3.03 -13.71 34.85
C GLY A 632 4.27 -13.94 35.72
N GLU A 633 4.08 -14.59 36.87
CA GLU A 633 5.17 -15.04 37.74
C GLU A 633 6.02 -16.13 37.04
N GLY A 634 7.34 -15.95 36.97
CA GLY A 634 8.29 -16.87 36.34
C GLY A 634 9.49 -16.17 35.68
N THR A 635 10.60 -16.89 35.51
CA THR A 635 11.82 -16.39 34.83
C THR A 635 11.95 -16.87 33.38
N GLU A 636 11.11 -17.80 32.95
CA GLU A 636 11.05 -18.30 31.57
C GLU A 636 9.59 -18.30 31.10
N LEU A 637 9.39 -18.04 29.81
CA LEU A 637 8.12 -18.24 29.10
C LEU A 637 7.79 -19.73 29.07
N ASP A 638 7.46 -20.32 30.21
CA ASP A 638 7.05 -21.72 30.28
C ASP A 638 5.69 -21.85 29.59
N GLN A 639 5.67 -22.58 28.47
CA GLN A 639 4.53 -22.75 27.56
C GLN A 639 3.28 -23.36 28.24
N ASP A 640 3.40 -23.82 29.48
CA ASP A 640 2.38 -24.59 30.21
C ASP A 640 1.96 -23.91 31.54
N SER A 641 2.36 -22.66 31.79
CA SER A 641 2.16 -22.05 33.11
C SER A 641 0.81 -21.35 33.25
N THR A 642 0.02 -21.83 34.21
CA THR A 642 -1.07 -21.13 34.90
C THR A 642 -0.52 -19.96 35.74
N SER A 643 0.40 -19.16 35.19
CA SER A 643 1.10 -18.13 35.93
C SER A 643 0.11 -17.08 36.40
N THR A 644 0.17 -16.77 37.69
CA THR A 644 -0.67 -15.75 38.32
C THR A 644 -0.44 -14.43 37.59
N PRO A 645 -1.48 -13.77 37.04
CA PRO A 645 -1.32 -12.49 36.37
C PRO A 645 -0.67 -11.47 37.31
N VAL A 646 0.39 -10.81 36.84
CA VAL A 646 1.11 -9.79 37.61
C VAL A 646 0.77 -8.41 37.05
N PRO A 647 0.34 -7.44 37.90
CA PRO A 647 0.17 -6.05 37.48
C PRO A 647 1.48 -5.45 36.94
N VAL A 648 1.42 -4.79 35.79
CA VAL A 648 2.54 -4.09 35.15
C VAL A 648 2.14 -2.67 34.73
N ASP A 649 3.14 -1.82 34.51
CA ASP A 649 2.97 -0.47 33.99
C ASP A 649 3.05 -0.46 32.46
N VAL A 650 1.91 -0.18 31.82
CA VAL A 650 1.74 0.00 30.36
C VAL A 650 1.28 1.42 30.03
N SER A 651 1.46 2.38 30.94
CA SER A 651 1.06 3.79 30.73
C SER A 651 1.72 4.40 29.50
N ASN A 652 2.92 3.93 29.16
CA ASN A 652 3.67 4.36 27.98
C ASN A 652 3.07 3.90 26.64
N TRP A 653 2.08 3.00 26.62
CA TRP A 653 1.34 2.68 25.40
C TRP A 653 0.35 3.79 25.01
N GLY A 654 -0.06 4.65 25.97
CA GLY A 654 -1.03 5.74 25.77
C GLY A 654 -2.48 5.31 25.54
N GLY A 655 -2.70 4.01 25.31
CA GLY A 655 -3.95 3.42 24.89
C GLY A 655 -3.70 2.18 24.04
N MET A 656 -4.75 1.74 23.35
CA MET A 656 -4.67 0.64 22.38
C MET A 656 -5.45 0.96 21.11
N CYS A 657 -4.97 0.47 19.98
CA CYS A 657 -5.71 0.42 18.73
C CYS A 657 -6.04 -1.03 18.39
N LEU A 658 -7.28 -1.26 17.97
CA LEU A 658 -7.83 -2.58 17.70
C LEU A 658 -8.45 -2.59 16.30
N ALA A 659 -8.05 -3.56 15.46
CA ALA A 659 -8.86 -3.94 14.30
C ALA A 659 -9.71 -5.14 14.68
N TYR A 660 -11.04 -4.97 14.70
CA TYR A 660 -11.97 -6.01 15.13
C TYR A 660 -13.26 -6.03 14.32
N PHE A 661 -13.93 -7.16 14.39
CA PHE A 661 -15.29 -7.37 13.92
C PHE A 661 -16.13 -7.93 15.07
N THR A 662 -17.30 -7.36 15.27
CA THR A 662 -18.28 -7.82 16.25
C THR A 662 -19.70 -7.47 15.79
N GLN A 663 -20.65 -8.33 16.13
CA GLN A 663 -22.07 -8.12 15.85
C GLN A 663 -22.84 -7.38 16.95
N VAL A 664 -22.17 -7.12 18.08
CA VAL A 664 -22.69 -6.36 19.22
C VAL A 664 -21.59 -5.45 19.77
N SER A 665 -21.96 -4.44 20.55
CA SER A 665 -20.95 -3.65 21.24
C SER A 665 -20.17 -4.50 22.23
N VAL A 666 -18.84 -4.36 22.21
CA VAL A 666 -17.92 -5.11 23.08
C VAL A 666 -17.41 -4.18 24.16
N LYS A 667 -17.47 -4.61 25.41
CA LYS A 667 -16.89 -3.84 26.51
C LYS A 667 -15.43 -4.26 26.69
N VAL A 668 -14.50 -3.33 26.55
CA VAL A 668 -13.09 -3.56 26.85
C VAL A 668 -12.83 -3.13 28.28
N GLU A 669 -12.54 -4.06 29.18
CA GLU A 669 -12.26 -3.83 30.58
C GLU A 669 -10.77 -3.93 30.89
N LEU A 670 -10.30 -3.06 31.78
CA LEU A 670 -8.94 -3.06 32.33
C LEU A 670 -8.93 -3.81 33.67
N ASP A 671 -8.24 -4.94 33.73
CA ASP A 671 -8.11 -5.75 34.93
C ASP A 671 -6.82 -5.41 35.67
N MET A 672 -6.90 -4.85 36.88
CA MET A 672 -5.74 -4.47 37.70
C MET A 672 -5.40 -5.52 38.78
N GLY A 673 -5.99 -6.72 38.68
CA GLY A 673 -5.90 -7.76 39.69
C GLY A 673 -6.87 -7.56 40.87
N ASP A 674 -7.11 -8.65 41.61
CA ASP A 674 -8.18 -8.75 42.62
C ASP A 674 -8.13 -7.63 43.67
N SER A 675 -6.94 -7.27 44.14
CA SER A 675 -6.80 -6.28 45.21
C SER A 675 -7.25 -4.88 44.78
N LEU A 676 -6.85 -4.43 43.58
CA LEU A 676 -7.19 -3.10 43.08
C LEU A 676 -8.60 -3.04 42.50
N ASN A 677 -9.05 -4.12 41.83
CA ASN A 677 -10.43 -4.23 41.35
C ASN A 677 -11.46 -4.14 42.50
N VAL A 678 -11.14 -4.74 43.67
CA VAL A 678 -11.99 -4.64 44.87
C VAL A 678 -12.02 -3.21 45.43
N VAL A 679 -10.88 -2.52 45.44
CA VAL A 679 -10.79 -1.13 45.92
C VAL A 679 -11.60 -0.17 45.04
N LEU A 680 -11.57 -0.35 43.72
CA LEU A 680 -12.32 0.47 42.77
C LEU A 680 -13.79 0.06 42.65
N GLY A 681 -14.16 -1.12 43.14
CA GLY A 681 -15.54 -1.64 43.10
C GLY A 681 -16.01 -2.08 41.71
N SER A 682 -15.26 -1.79 40.66
CA SER A 682 -15.44 -2.33 39.30
C SER A 682 -14.17 -2.13 38.45
N LYS A 683 -14.16 -2.75 37.28
CA LYS A 683 -13.11 -2.58 36.28
C LYS A 683 -13.43 -1.36 35.38
N PRO A 684 -12.48 -0.44 35.16
CA PRO A 684 -12.62 0.61 34.15
C PRO A 684 -12.85 0.00 32.78
N TYR A 685 -13.72 0.61 31.98
CA TYR A 685 -14.04 0.09 30.65
C TYR A 685 -14.28 1.18 29.61
N VAL A 686 -14.19 0.77 28.35
CA VAL A 686 -14.64 1.53 27.20
C VAL A 686 -15.51 0.63 26.30
N LEU A 687 -16.47 1.23 25.58
CA LEU A 687 -17.31 0.50 24.65
C LEU A 687 -16.75 0.59 23.23
N LEU A 688 -16.55 -0.58 22.63
CA LEU A 688 -16.33 -0.73 21.21
C LEU A 688 -17.68 -0.90 20.51
N PRO A 689 -18.01 -0.07 19.51
CA PRO A 689 -19.29 -0.17 18.79
C PRO A 689 -19.42 -1.47 18.00
N GLU A 690 -20.66 -1.86 17.68
CA GLU A 690 -20.94 -2.94 16.73
C GLU A 690 -20.56 -2.50 15.31
N THR A 691 -19.56 -3.15 14.68
CA THR A 691 -19.07 -2.85 13.31
C THR A 691 -17.82 -3.69 12.99
N GLU A 692 -17.37 -3.63 11.73
CA GLU A 692 -15.98 -3.91 11.33
C GLU A 692 -15.21 -2.59 11.26
N ARG A 693 -14.30 -2.30 12.21
CA ARG A 693 -13.49 -1.08 12.19
C ARG A 693 -12.15 -1.27 12.88
N GLU A 694 -11.22 -0.39 12.51
CA GLU A 694 -10.12 0.01 13.38
C GLU A 694 -10.62 1.05 14.38
N LYS A 695 -10.34 0.84 15.67
CA LYS A 695 -10.69 1.77 16.74
C LYS A 695 -9.53 1.90 17.70
N CYS A 696 -9.05 3.13 17.84
CA CYS A 696 -8.12 3.52 18.89
C CYS A 696 -8.89 4.08 20.10
N VAL A 697 -8.44 3.69 21.29
CA VAL A 697 -8.91 4.17 22.59
C VAL A 697 -7.70 4.55 23.43
N ARG A 698 -7.74 5.73 24.05
CA ARG A 698 -6.71 6.19 25.00
C ARG A 698 -6.97 5.61 26.38
N TRP A 699 -5.96 5.55 27.23
CA TRP A 699 -6.16 5.23 28.64
C TRP A 699 -7.12 6.19 29.32
N SER A 700 -7.11 7.46 28.94
CA SER A 700 -8.08 8.47 29.41
C SER A 700 -9.53 8.23 28.99
N ASP A 701 -9.80 7.36 28.00
CA ASP A 701 -11.16 7.04 27.54
C ASP A 701 -11.86 5.98 28.41
N PHE A 702 -11.13 5.32 29.33
CA PHE A 702 -11.69 4.28 30.20
C PHE A 702 -12.30 4.91 31.45
N GLU A 703 -13.55 4.57 31.72
CA GLU A 703 -14.34 5.13 32.82
C GLU A 703 -14.88 4.02 33.74
N LEU A 704 -15.24 4.39 34.98
CA LEU A 704 -16.00 3.51 35.87
C LEU A 704 -17.50 3.58 35.51
N PRO A 705 -18.30 2.54 35.82
CA PRO A 705 -19.75 2.57 35.69
C PRO A 705 -20.36 3.78 36.41
N ALA A 706 -21.38 4.38 35.79
CA ALA A 706 -22.06 5.55 36.32
C ALA A 706 -22.55 5.32 37.76
N GLY A 707 -22.16 6.21 38.68
CA GLY A 707 -22.54 6.16 40.10
C GLY A 707 -21.49 5.55 41.04
N GLN A 708 -20.31 5.17 40.53
CA GLN A 708 -19.14 4.86 41.35
C GLN A 708 -18.13 6.01 41.30
N ASP A 709 -17.97 6.71 42.43
CA ASP A 709 -16.92 7.71 42.58
C ASP A 709 -15.62 7.01 42.99
N ALA A 710 -14.57 7.17 42.18
CA ALA A 710 -13.21 6.82 42.60
C ALA A 710 -12.88 7.61 43.88
N SER A 711 -12.14 7.02 44.82
CA SER A 711 -11.73 7.74 46.03
C SER A 711 -11.06 9.07 45.66
N ASN A 712 -11.31 10.14 46.43
CA ASN A 712 -10.84 11.51 46.16
C ASN A 712 -9.32 11.66 45.89
N ASP A 713 -8.50 10.63 46.17
CA ASP A 713 -7.05 10.61 45.92
C ASP A 713 -6.67 10.13 44.50
N LEU A 714 -7.63 9.75 43.64
CA LEU A 714 -7.44 9.35 42.25
C LEU A 714 -7.78 10.50 41.28
N GLU A 715 -7.30 11.71 41.56
CA GLU A 715 -7.41 12.87 40.65
C GLU A 715 -6.57 12.62 39.38
N GLY A 716 -7.23 12.11 38.34
CA GLY A 716 -6.67 11.77 37.03
C GLY A 716 -7.44 10.58 36.45
N THR A 717 -7.83 10.65 35.18
CA THR A 717 -8.69 9.68 34.48
C THR A 717 -8.38 8.23 34.89
N VAL A 718 -9.36 7.51 35.44
CA VAL A 718 -9.18 6.20 36.09
C VAL A 718 -8.44 5.18 35.22
N GLY A 719 -8.57 5.24 33.90
CA GLY A 719 -7.79 4.38 33.00
C GLY A 719 -6.29 4.70 32.95
N GLU A 720 -5.87 5.95 33.13
CA GLU A 720 -4.45 6.30 33.28
C GLU A 720 -3.87 5.70 34.56
N PHE A 721 -4.65 5.71 35.65
CA PHE A 721 -4.26 4.99 36.87
C PHE A 721 -4.19 3.48 36.64
N ALA A 722 -5.21 2.90 36.01
CA ALA A 722 -5.26 1.48 35.71
C ALA A 722 -4.10 1.01 34.82
N SER A 723 -3.68 1.83 33.86
CA SER A 723 -2.56 1.54 32.96
C SER A 723 -1.23 1.31 33.71
N LYS A 724 -1.06 1.85 34.92
CA LYS A 724 0.15 1.66 35.74
C LYS A 724 0.15 0.37 36.55
N HIS A 725 -1.00 -0.32 36.59
CA HIS A 725 -1.24 -1.48 37.43
C HIS A 725 -2.03 -2.56 36.69
N LEU A 726 -1.83 -2.68 35.38
CA LEU A 726 -2.67 -3.52 34.55
C LEU A 726 -2.16 -4.97 34.57
N SER A 727 -3.04 -5.92 34.87
CA SER A 727 -2.76 -7.36 34.83
C SER A 727 -3.25 -8.00 33.54
N ALA A 728 -4.43 -7.60 33.05
CA ALA A 728 -5.03 -8.14 31.83
C ALA A 728 -5.95 -7.13 31.13
N VAL A 729 -6.15 -7.34 29.84
CA VAL A 729 -7.17 -6.67 29.02
C VAL A 729 -8.27 -7.67 28.71
N ARG A 730 -9.53 -7.29 28.89
CA ARG A 730 -10.71 -8.18 28.77
C ARG A 730 -11.72 -7.62 27.79
N PHE A 731 -12.12 -8.41 26.80
CA PHE A 731 -13.16 -8.15 25.82
C PHE A 731 -14.42 -8.91 26.24
N VAL A 732 -15.36 -8.20 26.84
CA VAL A 732 -16.64 -8.74 27.32
C VAL A 732 -17.70 -8.58 26.24
N VAL A 733 -18.13 -9.70 25.69
CA VAL A 733 -19.25 -9.78 24.74
C VAL A 733 -20.49 -10.16 25.55
N GLN A 734 -21.50 -9.30 25.52
CA GLN A 734 -22.73 -9.46 26.31
C GLN A 734 -23.95 -9.11 25.46
N SER A 735 -25.07 -9.79 25.70
CA SER A 735 -26.33 -9.57 24.97
C SER A 735 -27.53 -9.69 25.91
N PRO A 736 -28.56 -8.84 25.80
CA PRO A 736 -29.78 -8.98 26.59
C PRO A 736 -30.64 -10.19 26.19
N ASP A 737 -30.40 -10.73 25.00
CA ASP A 737 -31.13 -11.88 24.45
C ASP A 737 -30.18 -13.06 24.20
N ASP A 738 -30.74 -14.26 24.29
CA ASP A 738 -30.05 -15.50 23.94
C ASP A 738 -29.79 -15.54 22.43
N ARG A 739 -28.53 -15.60 22.02
CA ARG A 739 -28.15 -15.56 20.60
C ARG A 739 -26.73 -16.02 20.35
N ASP A 740 -26.51 -16.46 19.12
CA ASP A 740 -25.19 -16.75 18.60
C ASP A 740 -24.54 -15.46 18.07
N LEU A 741 -23.26 -15.29 18.38
CA LEU A 741 -22.47 -14.11 18.02
C LEU A 741 -21.08 -14.50 17.54
N VAL A 742 -20.49 -13.64 16.71
CA VAL A 742 -19.09 -13.76 16.29
C VAL A 742 -18.30 -12.54 16.75
N LEU A 743 -17.15 -12.79 17.38
CA LEU A 743 -16.10 -11.81 17.64
C LEU A 743 -14.86 -12.22 16.84
N ASN A 744 -14.17 -11.25 16.25
CA ASN A 744 -12.85 -11.42 15.66
C ASN A 744 -11.96 -10.22 16.01
N ILE A 745 -10.85 -10.45 16.73
CA ILE A 745 -9.82 -9.43 17.01
C ILE A 745 -8.60 -9.74 16.16
N ARG A 746 -8.28 -8.87 15.19
CA ARG A 746 -7.26 -9.14 14.16
C ARG A 746 -5.91 -8.54 14.48
N THR A 747 -5.91 -7.31 15.00
CA THR A 747 -4.68 -6.61 15.41
C THR A 747 -4.91 -5.89 16.72
N ILE A 748 -3.83 -5.79 17.49
CA ILE A 748 -3.71 -4.97 18.70
C ILE A 748 -2.39 -4.21 18.57
N SER A 749 -2.43 -2.88 18.64
CA SER A 749 -1.24 -2.04 18.72
C SER A 749 -1.37 -1.06 19.88
N SER A 750 -0.25 -0.45 20.27
CA SER A 750 -0.27 0.69 21.20
C SER A 750 -0.92 1.92 20.58
N TYR A 751 -1.29 2.93 21.35
CA TYR A 751 -1.89 4.15 20.80
C TYR A 751 -0.87 5.10 20.15
N TYR A 752 0.38 5.08 20.60
CA TYR A 752 1.43 6.02 20.15
C TYR A 752 2.21 5.56 18.92
N PHE A 753 1.97 4.34 18.45
CA PHE A 753 2.64 3.70 17.32
C PHE A 753 1.57 2.95 16.51
#